data_AF-A0A933PZX7-F1
#
_entry.id   AF-A0A933PZX7-F1
#
_cell.length_a   1.000
_cell.length_b   1.000
_cell.length_c   1.000
_cell.angle_alpha   90.00
_cell.angle_beta   90.00
_cell.angle_gamma   90.00
#
_symmetry.space_group_name_H-M   'P 1'
#
loop_
_entity.id
_entity.type
_entity.pdbx_description
1 polymer ?
#
loop_
_entity_poly.entity_id
_entity_poly.type
_entity_poly.pdbx_seq_one_letter_code
_entity_poly.pdbx_strand_id
1 'polypeptide(L)'
;MKIIAVLMLLALFSTDIRAEMLFDFEKIEAFSGRINRSTEQVKEGDCSGEWSDHPNNSVVKTTNIPADWRQYNVFSFWAYSKAANNGEFLIMFTADGPNASSAGDYFYRRFKIDWTGWKHFEIPTKDFLVSREPTGWDAITGMIIRCSGFGMTPRENSILYFDQMERTLNAAYPPSMPDKMELPPFQGKLHYTGMPWDNMFELAKRDPEAQQYLQQTIDFASSKVEANTFYMRVNSIARMPDEFLDKRYKDSDDPEIFAQSSYDMYVTGKLRYIISAAVAARYTGDAKYINAVNRQLAELATWDPVQRPGWTLYTKGRSAKDMPDGRGWLATGYFMSSVIPAMVAMGKHLDPKVEKAMKELLVKEVKGLVEDWKSGKPSHIKRRAYNSNQWMLPASALILATMYLGMDEFREAYDLGVWALAKSITTSGSDGSFMEGYGYSQTTTQIIMEAATAMKQAGDLRVSRFPFLTNHGDWLIHIIMPGKYVVDAFDCMNCKLLDTPTPAHIFSALMADRPDIYWGIRNIFENPNDNRHHIWLPLAFRYFTLEAGALHPPKSYAWYPDLRLVTWRSGWNQAKDVGLWIKGGSLLDGHSHRDQGQISVYRGDEAILIDSGAVSYSMGNVLDKMSRAAGHNILQPFPVDPPGKPVDVPVKVVSLDENSGSVEINGKNSRMFCDRWIRKISWNKIGDIIIADEAAFTKSVDKKDPWFIYHTGSVKQLDIKKMNDRKTEVSWNRNRMTFESDRDIEVAQELFPQGMDLKPVEQWIIIVSSKSGADRMKLTAKLAVAGD
;
A
#
# COMPACT_ATOMS: atom_id res chain seq x y z
N MET A 1 -10.64 -24.80 -0.43
CA MET A 1 -9.89 -23.53 -0.48
C MET A 1 -9.07 -23.51 -1.76
N LYS A 2 -9.56 -22.84 -2.81
CA LYS A 2 -8.98 -22.89 -4.17
C LYS A 2 -8.87 -21.45 -4.73
N ILE A 3 -7.62 -20.95 -4.87
CA ILE A 3 -7.03 -20.06 -5.92
C ILE A 3 -7.75 -18.70 -6.17
N ILE A 4 -7.29 -17.47 -5.84
CA ILE A 4 -6.01 -16.70 -5.77
C ILE A 4 -5.46 -16.15 -7.12
N ALA A 5 -5.57 -14.82 -7.27
CA ALA A 5 -4.74 -13.83 -8.00
C ALA A 5 -4.73 -13.75 -9.55
N VAL A 6 -5.76 -13.16 -10.19
CA VAL A 6 -5.80 -13.02 -11.69
C VAL A 6 -5.92 -11.61 -12.30
N LEU A 7 -6.34 -10.51 -11.68
CA LEU A 7 -6.61 -9.26 -12.42
C LEU A 7 -6.34 -8.01 -11.59
N MET A 8 -5.07 -7.62 -11.41
CA MET A 8 -4.77 -6.34 -10.76
C MET A 8 -3.49 -5.63 -11.19
N LEU A 9 -3.21 -5.58 -12.49
CA LEU A 9 -2.14 -4.67 -12.94
C LEU A 9 -2.35 -4.06 -14.33
N LEU A 10 -3.56 -4.11 -14.90
CA LEU A 10 -3.87 -3.42 -16.15
C LEU A 10 -4.06 -1.89 -16.01
N ALA A 11 -3.94 -1.32 -14.81
CA ALA A 11 -3.98 0.14 -14.60
C ALA A 11 -2.58 0.81 -14.42
N LEU A 12 -1.48 0.07 -14.59
CA LEU A 12 -0.12 0.60 -14.45
C LEU A 12 0.74 0.49 -15.72
N PHE A 13 0.13 0.15 -16.86
CA PHE A 13 0.84 0.01 -18.13
C PHE A 13 0.18 0.82 -19.23
N SER A 14 0.33 2.12 -19.13
CA SER A 14 0.97 2.78 -20.25
C SER A 14 2.47 2.82 -19.96
N THR A 15 3.30 2.54 -20.96
CA THR A 15 4.61 3.19 -21.04
C THR A 15 4.37 4.68 -21.30
N ASP A 16 3.59 5.34 -20.43
CA ASP A 16 3.49 6.78 -20.47
C ASP A 16 4.78 7.23 -19.81
N ILE A 17 5.65 7.75 -20.66
CA ILE A 17 6.17 9.09 -20.43
C ILE A 17 5.04 9.88 -19.75
N ARG A 18 5.01 9.88 -18.41
CA ARG A 18 4.12 10.75 -17.66
C ARG A 18 4.70 12.13 -17.88
N ALA A 19 4.22 12.80 -18.91
CA ALA A 19 4.54 14.18 -19.20
C ALA A 19 3.41 15.05 -18.65
N GLU A 20 3.79 16.10 -17.96
CA GLU A 20 2.88 17.16 -17.58
C GLU A 20 3.36 18.46 -18.19
N MET A 21 2.47 19.05 -18.99
CA MET A 21 2.67 20.36 -19.57
C MET A 21 2.67 21.41 -18.47
N LEU A 22 3.77 22.15 -18.37
CA LEU A 22 3.89 23.30 -17.49
C LEU A 22 3.51 24.57 -18.23
N PHE A 23 4.07 24.78 -19.43
CA PHE A 23 3.81 25.96 -20.26
C PHE A 23 3.84 25.61 -21.75
N ASP A 24 2.68 25.67 -22.40
CA ASP A 24 2.52 25.59 -23.86
C ASP A 24 2.56 26.96 -24.55
N PHE A 25 2.46 28.06 -23.77
CA PHE A 25 2.41 29.45 -24.24
C PHE A 25 1.21 29.84 -25.10
N GLU A 26 0.14 29.04 -25.08
CA GLU A 26 -1.15 29.44 -25.65
C GLU A 26 -1.76 30.63 -24.90
N LYS A 27 -1.43 30.72 -23.60
CA LYS A 27 -1.71 31.86 -22.71
C LYS A 27 -0.44 32.21 -21.92
N ILE A 28 -0.18 33.51 -21.74
CA ILE A 28 1.06 34.02 -21.12
C ILE A 28 0.90 34.57 -19.70
N GLU A 29 -0.32 34.54 -19.17
CA GLU A 29 -0.68 35.13 -17.87
C GLU A 29 0.12 34.60 -16.67
N ALA A 30 0.91 33.52 -16.84
CA ALA A 30 1.70 32.90 -15.79
C ALA A 30 3.04 33.59 -15.46
N PHE A 31 3.60 34.45 -16.31
CA PHE A 31 4.93 35.03 -16.09
C PHE A 31 4.90 36.51 -15.69
N SER A 32 5.76 36.88 -14.75
CA SER A 32 6.16 38.26 -14.47
C SER A 32 7.52 38.56 -15.13
N GLY A 33 7.61 39.70 -15.82
CA GLY A 33 8.64 39.97 -16.82
C GLY A 33 8.06 39.91 -18.25
N ARG A 34 8.78 40.38 -19.27
CA ARG A 34 8.24 40.44 -20.64
C ARG A 34 8.57 39.16 -21.41
N ILE A 35 7.70 38.15 -21.32
CA ILE A 35 7.63 37.08 -22.33
C ILE A 35 6.36 37.33 -23.14
N ASN A 36 6.48 37.44 -24.47
CA ASN A 36 5.37 37.85 -25.33
C ASN A 36 4.82 36.65 -26.11
N ARG A 37 3.52 36.68 -26.40
CA ARG A 37 2.87 35.61 -27.15
C ARG A 37 3.19 35.86 -28.61
N SER A 38 3.83 34.90 -29.27
CA SER A 38 4.28 35.06 -30.64
C SER A 38 3.75 33.94 -31.53
N THR A 39 3.31 34.33 -32.71
CA THR A 39 2.95 33.42 -33.81
C THR A 39 4.08 33.30 -34.84
N GLU A 40 5.23 33.94 -34.61
CA GLU A 40 6.34 33.99 -35.59
C GLU A 40 7.10 32.67 -35.65
N GLN A 41 7.48 32.11 -34.50
CA GLN A 41 8.20 30.85 -34.37
C GLN A 41 7.44 29.96 -33.41
N VAL A 42 6.68 29.00 -33.91
CA VAL A 42 5.86 28.09 -33.10
C VAL A 42 6.34 26.66 -33.34
N LYS A 43 6.53 25.88 -32.27
CA LYS A 43 6.93 24.48 -32.39
C LYS A 43 5.69 23.58 -32.43
N GLU A 44 4.73 23.85 -31.56
CA GLU A 44 3.46 23.14 -31.44
C GLU A 44 2.35 24.11 -31.01
N GLY A 45 1.10 23.83 -31.38
CA GLY A 45 -0.01 24.75 -31.14
C GLY A 45 -0.01 25.98 -32.06
N ASP A 46 -0.61 27.07 -31.58
CA ASP A 46 -0.78 28.33 -32.31
C ASP A 46 0.25 29.38 -31.92
N CYS A 47 0.88 29.27 -30.75
CA CYS A 47 1.77 30.28 -30.19
C CYS A 47 2.94 29.73 -29.38
N SER A 48 3.98 30.57 -29.26
CA SER A 48 5.12 30.32 -28.36
C SER A 48 5.44 31.55 -27.51
N GLY A 49 6.28 31.36 -26.49
CA GLY A 49 6.76 32.44 -25.62
C GLY A 49 8.02 33.10 -26.17
N GLU A 50 7.91 34.28 -26.76
CA GLU A 50 9.05 35.10 -27.21
C GLU A 50 9.68 35.84 -26.04
N TRP A 51 10.97 35.61 -25.83
CA TRP A 51 11.80 36.34 -24.89
C TRP A 51 12.92 37.08 -25.64
N SER A 52 12.73 38.39 -25.79
CA SER A 52 13.60 39.32 -26.52
C SER A 52 13.99 40.54 -25.67
N ASP A 53 14.80 41.45 -26.24
CA ASP A 53 15.32 42.66 -25.58
C ASP A 53 16.08 42.36 -24.28
N HIS A 54 16.94 41.34 -24.31
CA HIS A 54 17.60 40.78 -23.12
C HIS A 54 18.34 41.80 -22.24
N PRO A 55 18.97 42.88 -22.74
CA PRO A 55 19.56 43.91 -21.86
C PRO A 55 18.54 44.62 -20.97
N ASN A 56 17.34 44.90 -21.47
CA ASN A 56 16.28 45.58 -20.71
C ASN A 56 15.26 44.60 -20.09
N ASN A 57 15.30 43.34 -20.51
CA ASN A 57 14.37 42.29 -20.13
C ASN A 57 15.12 41.00 -19.75
N SER A 58 16.08 41.12 -18.84
CA SER A 58 17.05 40.05 -18.55
C SER A 58 16.54 38.94 -17.62
N VAL A 59 15.31 39.04 -17.11
CA VAL A 59 14.72 38.08 -16.16
C VAL A 59 13.21 37.96 -16.41
N VAL A 60 12.71 36.73 -16.50
CA VAL A 60 11.29 36.38 -16.43
C VAL A 60 11.07 35.32 -15.36
N LYS A 61 9.97 35.37 -14.62
CA LYS A 61 9.70 34.47 -13.49
C LYS A 61 8.22 34.14 -13.35
N THR A 62 7.91 32.95 -12.87
CA THR A 62 6.54 32.49 -12.58
C THR A 62 6.51 31.78 -11.24
N THR A 63 5.43 31.97 -10.49
CA THR A 63 5.08 31.16 -9.30
C THR A 63 3.91 30.22 -9.59
N ASN A 64 3.32 30.30 -10.79
CA ASN A 64 2.25 29.42 -11.23
C ASN A 64 2.86 28.13 -11.78
N ILE A 65 3.44 27.34 -10.88
CA ILE A 65 4.08 26.06 -11.18
C ILE A 65 3.72 25.06 -10.08
N PRO A 66 3.47 23.77 -10.37
CA PRO A 66 3.14 22.81 -9.35
C PRO A 66 4.30 22.62 -8.36
N ALA A 67 3.99 22.50 -7.07
CA ALA A 67 5.03 22.42 -6.05
C ALA A 67 5.73 21.05 -6.00
N ASP A 68 4.98 19.96 -6.13
CA ASP A 68 5.52 18.61 -6.00
C ASP A 68 5.94 18.03 -7.36
N TRP A 69 7.24 17.78 -7.54
CA TRP A 69 7.81 17.16 -8.74
C TRP A 69 8.30 15.72 -8.50
N ARG A 70 8.04 15.09 -7.35
CA ARG A 70 8.58 13.76 -7.00
C ARG A 70 8.28 12.65 -8.01
N GLN A 71 7.20 12.80 -8.79
CA GLN A 71 6.78 11.83 -9.79
C GLN A 71 7.53 11.97 -11.13
N TYR A 72 8.34 13.01 -11.30
CA TYR A 72 9.06 13.34 -12.52
C TYR A 72 10.56 13.41 -12.25
N ASN A 73 11.37 13.06 -13.23
CA ASN A 73 12.85 13.07 -13.10
C ASN A 73 13.54 13.82 -14.25
N VAL A 74 12.76 14.44 -15.14
CA VAL A 74 13.23 15.22 -16.28
C VAL A 74 12.40 16.50 -16.39
N PHE A 75 13.07 17.60 -16.70
CA PHE A 75 12.47 18.83 -17.22
C PHE A 75 12.87 18.96 -18.69
N SER A 76 11.92 19.22 -19.57
CA SER A 76 12.16 19.39 -21.00
C SER A 76 11.49 20.63 -21.56
N PHE A 77 12.06 21.17 -22.63
CA PHE A 77 11.49 22.29 -23.36
C PHE A 77 12.05 22.38 -24.78
N TRP A 78 11.30 22.99 -25.68
CA TRP A 78 11.80 23.46 -26.95
C TRP A 78 12.24 24.91 -26.85
N ALA A 79 13.39 25.23 -27.46
CA ALA A 79 13.85 26.60 -27.61
C ALA A 79 14.33 26.90 -29.03
N TYR A 80 13.73 27.91 -29.66
CA TYR A 80 14.22 28.50 -30.89
C TYR A 80 15.20 29.61 -30.57
N SER A 81 16.31 29.70 -31.31
CA SER A 81 17.19 30.87 -31.27
C SER A 81 17.31 31.53 -32.64
N LYS A 82 17.15 32.86 -32.70
CA LYS A 82 17.42 33.65 -33.93
C LYS A 82 18.90 33.71 -34.29
N ALA A 83 19.82 33.49 -33.34
CA ALA A 83 21.26 33.57 -33.58
C ALA A 83 22.08 32.68 -32.64
N ALA A 84 23.08 32.00 -33.19
CA ALA A 84 24.13 31.30 -32.42
C ALA A 84 25.22 32.31 -32.01
N ASN A 85 24.98 33.07 -30.95
CA ASN A 85 25.86 34.17 -30.54
C ASN A 85 26.71 33.86 -29.30
N ASN A 86 26.68 32.64 -28.77
CA ASN A 86 27.33 32.26 -27.51
C ASN A 86 26.88 33.11 -26.29
N GLY A 87 25.71 33.74 -26.35
CA GLY A 87 25.04 34.27 -25.17
C GLY A 87 24.70 33.15 -24.19
N GLU A 88 24.39 33.49 -22.95
CA GLU A 88 24.02 32.52 -21.93
C GLU A 88 22.66 32.88 -21.32
N PHE A 89 21.91 31.86 -20.94
CA PHE A 89 20.77 31.99 -20.05
C PHE A 89 20.73 30.83 -19.07
N LEU A 90 19.91 30.97 -18.05
CA LEU A 90 19.85 30.07 -16.93
C LEU A 90 18.39 29.87 -16.54
N ILE A 91 18.01 28.62 -16.30
CA ILE A 91 16.71 28.25 -15.75
C ILE A 91 16.92 27.85 -14.30
N MET A 92 16.15 28.46 -13.40
CA MET A 92 16.17 28.21 -11.95
C MET A 92 14.80 27.72 -11.50
N PHE A 93 14.78 26.78 -10.56
CA PHE A 93 13.60 26.41 -9.79
C PHE A 93 13.83 26.75 -8.32
N THR A 94 13.03 27.65 -7.78
CA THR A 94 13.10 28.03 -6.36
C THR A 94 12.39 26.98 -5.52
N ALA A 95 12.93 26.66 -4.34
CA ALA A 95 12.39 25.66 -3.42
C ALA A 95 12.63 26.09 -1.96
N ASP A 96 12.09 27.27 -1.62
CA ASP A 96 12.31 27.94 -0.34
C ASP A 96 11.65 27.18 0.82
N GLY A 97 12.44 26.87 1.86
CA GLY A 97 11.94 26.29 3.11
C GLY A 97 11.71 27.34 4.21
N PRO A 98 11.29 26.92 5.42
CA PRO A 98 11.09 27.84 6.57
C PRO A 98 12.35 28.63 6.96
N ASN A 99 13.53 28.14 6.61
CA ASN A 99 14.82 28.75 6.89
C ASN A 99 15.48 29.37 5.64
N ALA A 100 14.70 29.60 4.56
CA ALA A 100 15.26 30.05 3.30
C ALA A 100 16.05 31.36 3.46
N SER A 101 17.20 31.42 2.80
CA SER A 101 18.00 32.64 2.78
C SER A 101 17.20 33.80 2.15
N SER A 102 17.49 35.04 2.54
CA SER A 102 16.86 36.23 1.95
C SER A 102 17.08 36.37 0.43
N ALA A 103 18.00 35.58 -0.12
CA ALA A 103 18.31 35.53 -1.54
C ALA A 103 17.72 34.30 -2.27
N GLY A 104 16.92 33.46 -1.59
CA GLY A 104 16.18 32.30 -2.10
C GLY A 104 17.02 31.03 -2.34
N ASP A 105 16.48 29.85 -2.11
CA ASP A 105 17.18 28.57 -2.31
C ASP A 105 16.68 27.88 -3.58
N TYR A 106 17.58 27.40 -4.44
CA TYR A 106 17.18 26.98 -5.78
C TYR A 106 18.07 25.93 -6.44
N PHE A 107 17.47 25.20 -7.37
CA PHE A 107 18.13 24.38 -8.38
C PHE A 107 18.33 25.20 -9.65
N TYR A 108 19.45 25.04 -10.36
CA TYR A 108 19.68 25.77 -11.60
C TYR A 108 20.47 25.02 -12.67
N ARG A 109 20.21 25.37 -13.94
CA ARG A 109 20.99 24.91 -15.10
C ARG A 109 21.29 26.07 -16.03
N ARG A 110 22.56 26.18 -16.44
CA ARG A 110 23.01 27.18 -17.42
C ARG A 110 23.05 26.58 -18.83
N PHE A 111 22.67 27.38 -19.80
CA PHE A 111 22.65 27.05 -21.22
C PHE A 111 23.41 28.10 -22.02
N LYS A 112 24.12 27.64 -23.04
CA LYS A 112 24.86 28.49 -23.97
C LYS A 112 24.13 28.51 -25.31
N ILE A 113 23.85 29.70 -25.83
CA ILE A 113 23.14 29.95 -27.09
C ILE A 113 24.13 29.79 -28.26
N ASP A 114 24.54 28.55 -28.50
CA ASP A 114 25.45 28.14 -29.57
C ASP A 114 24.73 27.54 -30.79
N TRP A 115 23.40 27.72 -30.86
CA TRP A 115 22.55 27.19 -31.91
C TRP A 115 21.66 28.27 -32.54
N THR A 116 21.14 27.97 -33.73
CA THR A 116 20.12 28.74 -34.44
C THR A 116 18.99 27.78 -34.82
N GLY A 117 17.74 28.25 -34.84
CA GLY A 117 16.57 27.40 -35.03
C GLY A 117 16.12 26.69 -33.76
N TRP A 118 15.20 25.73 -33.89
CA TRP A 118 14.65 24.93 -32.80
C TRP A 118 15.64 23.88 -32.28
N LYS A 119 15.77 23.78 -30.96
CA LYS A 119 16.50 22.72 -30.26
C LYS A 119 15.66 22.23 -29.09
N HIS A 120 15.56 20.91 -28.95
CA HIS A 120 14.93 20.29 -27.79
C HIS A 120 15.97 20.11 -26.68
N PHE A 121 15.59 20.46 -25.47
CA PHE A 121 16.39 20.21 -24.28
C PHE A 121 15.65 19.24 -23.38
N GLU A 122 16.36 18.20 -22.96
CA GLU A 122 15.89 17.22 -21.99
C GLU A 122 16.92 17.21 -20.85
N ILE A 123 16.52 17.70 -19.68
CA ILE A 123 17.43 17.88 -18.54
C ILE A 123 16.92 17.02 -17.37
N PRO A 124 17.65 15.96 -17.00
CA PRO A 124 17.40 15.22 -15.77
C PRO A 124 17.46 16.16 -14.56
N THR A 125 16.57 16.00 -13.58
CA THR A 125 16.56 16.83 -12.36
C THR A 125 17.88 16.76 -11.60
N LYS A 126 18.58 15.62 -11.67
CA LYS A 126 19.94 15.41 -11.13
C LYS A 126 21.04 16.27 -11.78
N ASP A 127 20.80 16.79 -12.99
CA ASP A 127 21.78 17.58 -13.74
C ASP A 127 21.66 19.10 -13.48
N PHE A 128 20.66 19.49 -12.68
CA PHE A 128 20.59 20.83 -12.09
C PHE A 128 21.58 20.94 -10.93
N LEU A 129 22.30 22.04 -10.90
CA LEU A 129 23.18 22.39 -9.81
C LEU A 129 22.37 22.94 -8.64
N VAL A 130 22.81 22.63 -7.42
CA VAL A 130 22.21 23.11 -6.19
C VAL A 130 22.89 24.40 -5.77
N SER A 131 22.11 25.43 -5.45
CA SER A 131 22.60 26.62 -4.76
C SER A 131 21.91 26.75 -3.41
N ARG A 132 22.73 26.85 -2.35
CA ARG A 132 22.27 26.94 -0.95
C ARG A 132 21.56 25.64 -0.51
N GLU A 133 20.42 25.74 0.16
CA GLU A 133 19.74 24.60 0.80
C GLU A 133 18.27 24.46 0.34
N PRO A 134 18.00 24.25 -0.97
CA PRO A 134 16.64 24.08 -1.45
C PRO A 134 15.99 22.86 -0.79
N THR A 135 14.73 23.01 -0.36
CA THR A 135 13.98 22.02 0.43
C THR A 135 13.88 20.66 -0.28
N GLY A 136 13.72 20.68 -1.60
CA GLY A 136 13.60 19.50 -2.43
C GLY A 136 12.78 19.75 -3.69
N TRP A 137 12.76 18.78 -4.59
CA TRP A 137 11.91 18.81 -5.79
C TRP A 137 10.42 18.63 -5.45
N ASP A 138 10.07 18.31 -4.20
CA ASP A 138 8.71 18.23 -3.69
C ASP A 138 8.15 19.56 -3.18
N ALA A 139 8.95 20.63 -3.22
CA ALA A 139 8.63 21.92 -2.65
C ALA A 139 9.00 23.10 -3.58
N ILE A 140 8.82 22.93 -4.90
CA ILE A 140 9.10 24.00 -5.86
C ILE A 140 8.11 25.16 -5.66
N THR A 141 8.62 26.38 -5.53
CA THR A 141 7.83 27.60 -5.30
C THR A 141 7.76 28.50 -6.53
N GLY A 142 8.60 28.26 -7.53
CA GLY A 142 8.65 29.09 -8.73
C GLY A 142 9.74 28.67 -9.72
N MET A 143 9.67 29.26 -10.91
CA MET A 143 10.66 29.12 -11.98
C MET A 143 11.13 30.50 -12.44
N ILE A 144 12.43 30.63 -12.70
CA ILE A 144 13.06 31.87 -13.18
C ILE A 144 13.91 31.55 -14.40
N ILE A 145 13.75 32.31 -15.48
CA ILE A 145 14.64 32.31 -16.64
C ILE A 145 15.36 33.65 -16.66
N ARG A 146 16.70 33.63 -16.75
CA ARG A 146 17.50 34.86 -16.74
C ARG A 146 18.75 34.77 -17.59
N CYS A 147 19.18 35.90 -18.15
CA CYS A 147 20.40 36.03 -18.96
C CYS A 147 21.37 37.11 -18.41
N SER A 148 21.06 37.69 -17.26
CA SER A 148 21.94 38.59 -16.50
C SER A 148 22.29 38.03 -15.11
N GLY A 149 23.38 38.53 -14.52
CA GLY A 149 23.91 38.03 -13.25
C GLY A 149 24.67 36.70 -13.42
N PHE A 150 25.27 36.18 -12.35
CA PHE A 150 26.06 34.93 -12.38
C PHE A 150 27.22 34.94 -13.40
N GLY A 151 27.76 36.12 -13.71
CA GLY A 151 28.78 36.30 -14.74
C GLY A 151 28.25 36.29 -16.19
N MET A 152 26.94 36.22 -16.39
CA MET A 152 26.32 36.29 -17.73
C MET A 152 26.14 37.75 -18.16
N THR A 153 26.41 38.02 -19.44
CA THR A 153 26.18 39.31 -20.09
C THR A 153 25.07 39.16 -21.15
N PRO A 154 23.90 39.81 -20.97
CA PRO A 154 22.83 39.80 -21.96
C PRO A 154 23.33 40.30 -23.33
N ARG A 155 22.88 39.65 -24.42
CA ARG A 155 23.22 40.07 -25.79
C ARG A 155 21.95 40.53 -26.51
N GLU A 156 21.99 41.72 -27.12
CA GLU A 156 20.84 42.32 -27.82
C GLU A 156 20.26 41.43 -28.93
N ASN A 157 21.11 40.65 -29.61
CA ASN A 157 20.69 39.76 -30.69
C ASN A 157 20.31 38.33 -30.22
N SER A 158 20.22 38.08 -28.90
CA SER A 158 19.66 36.83 -28.36
C SER A 158 18.14 36.94 -28.30
N ILE A 159 17.44 36.53 -29.35
CA ILE A 159 15.98 36.38 -29.31
C ILE A 159 15.67 34.89 -29.22
N LEU A 160 15.00 34.50 -28.14
CA LEU A 160 14.61 33.11 -27.87
C LEU A 160 13.10 32.96 -27.91
N TYR A 161 12.61 31.84 -28.43
CA TYR A 161 11.21 31.43 -28.30
C TYR A 161 11.17 30.11 -27.55
N PHE A 162 10.33 30.02 -26.54
CA PHE A 162 10.13 28.79 -25.77
C PHE A 162 8.76 28.19 -26.05
N ASP A 163 8.71 26.87 -26.07
CA ASP A 163 7.49 26.10 -26.33
C ASP A 163 7.59 24.73 -25.61
N GLN A 164 6.44 24.13 -25.32
CA GLN A 164 6.28 22.83 -24.67
C GLN A 164 7.23 22.62 -23.48
N MET A 165 7.14 23.50 -22.47
CA MET A 165 7.86 23.28 -21.22
C MET A 165 7.13 22.22 -20.41
N GLU A 166 7.81 21.11 -20.13
CA GLU A 166 7.20 19.93 -19.53
C GLU A 166 8.08 19.37 -18.41
N ARG A 167 7.44 18.61 -17.54
CA ARG A 167 8.12 17.68 -16.63
C ARG A 167 7.71 16.26 -16.94
N THR A 168 8.67 15.36 -16.92
CA THR A 168 8.51 14.01 -17.45
C THR A 168 9.14 12.97 -16.55
N LEU A 169 8.51 11.80 -16.45
CA LEU A 169 9.15 10.59 -15.94
C LEU A 169 9.81 9.84 -17.10
N ASN A 170 11.13 9.95 -17.22
CA ASN A 170 11.93 9.22 -18.21
C ASN A 170 12.73 8.10 -17.56
N ALA A 171 12.44 6.86 -17.96
CA ALA A 171 13.06 5.65 -17.42
C ALA A 171 14.58 5.52 -17.70
N ALA A 172 15.15 6.34 -18.59
CA ALA A 172 16.59 6.35 -18.89
C ALA A 172 17.44 7.00 -17.79
N TYR A 173 16.85 7.84 -16.93
CA TYR A 173 17.54 8.47 -15.81
C TYR A 173 17.08 7.85 -14.50
N PRO A 174 17.72 6.77 -14.01
CA PRO A 174 17.41 6.26 -12.68
C PRO A 174 17.65 7.40 -11.68
N PRO A 175 16.74 7.61 -10.72
CA PRO A 175 16.97 8.59 -9.68
C PRO A 175 18.26 8.20 -8.93
N SER A 176 19.04 9.19 -8.48
CA SER A 176 20.27 8.94 -7.72
C SER A 176 20.00 8.03 -6.51
N MET A 177 21.05 7.38 -6.00
CA MET A 177 21.04 6.71 -4.68
C MET A 177 20.34 7.59 -3.62
N PRO A 178 19.71 6.97 -2.61
CA PRO A 178 18.40 7.39 -2.16
C PRO A 178 18.30 8.77 -1.52
N ASP A 179 17.09 9.34 -1.59
CA ASP A 179 16.69 10.53 -0.84
C ASP A 179 17.25 10.47 0.58
N LYS A 180 17.96 11.52 1.00
CA LYS A 180 18.58 11.64 2.34
C LYS A 180 17.53 11.37 3.42
N MET A 181 17.49 10.13 3.91
CA MET A 181 16.78 9.77 5.13
C MET A 181 17.85 9.50 6.16
N GLU A 182 18.02 10.44 7.08
CA GLU A 182 18.97 10.30 8.16
C GLU A 182 18.42 9.34 9.21
N LEU A 183 19.08 8.18 9.33
CA LEU A 183 18.88 7.26 10.42
C LEU A 183 19.97 7.49 11.47
N PRO A 184 19.66 7.35 12.78
CA PRO A 184 20.66 7.36 13.83
C PRO A 184 21.79 6.37 13.54
N PRO A 185 22.98 6.58 14.14
CA PRO A 185 24.03 5.58 14.08
C PRO A 185 23.53 4.26 14.68
N PHE A 186 24.03 3.15 14.15
CA PHE A 186 23.77 1.83 14.72
C PHE A 186 24.38 1.70 16.11
N GLN A 187 23.59 1.14 17.02
CA GLN A 187 24.00 0.88 18.42
C GLN A 187 23.85 -0.60 18.81
N GLY A 188 23.45 -1.47 17.87
CA GLY A 188 23.14 -2.88 18.13
C GLY A 188 24.29 -3.84 17.83
N LYS A 189 23.94 -5.12 17.65
CA LYS A 189 24.85 -6.17 17.15
C LYS A 189 24.25 -6.84 15.92
N LEU A 190 25.09 -7.22 14.96
CA LEU A 190 24.66 -8.10 13.87
C LEU A 190 24.56 -9.52 14.43
N HIS A 191 23.47 -9.80 15.13
CA HIS A 191 23.22 -11.11 15.71
C HIS A 191 21.73 -11.38 15.78
N TYR A 192 21.28 -12.41 15.07
CA TYR A 192 19.91 -12.90 15.16
C TYR A 192 19.77 -13.86 16.35
N THR A 193 19.01 -13.44 17.37
CA THR A 193 18.76 -14.24 18.58
C THR A 193 17.62 -15.25 18.42
N GLY A 194 16.60 -14.90 17.62
CA GLY A 194 15.36 -15.69 17.50
C GLY A 194 14.46 -15.61 18.74
N MET A 195 13.48 -16.51 18.82
CA MET A 195 12.58 -16.64 19.97
C MET A 195 13.30 -17.23 21.19
N PRO A 196 12.88 -16.91 22.43
CA PRO A 196 13.48 -17.43 23.66
C PRO A 196 13.04 -18.87 23.94
N TRP A 197 13.40 -19.80 23.05
CA TRP A 197 12.90 -21.18 23.03
C TRP A 197 13.08 -21.91 24.37
N ASP A 198 14.24 -21.75 25.02
CA ASP A 198 14.50 -22.42 26.29
C ASP A 198 13.55 -21.92 27.39
N ASN A 199 13.30 -20.62 27.48
CA ASN A 199 12.33 -20.05 28.42
C ASN A 199 10.90 -20.51 28.12
N MET A 200 10.55 -20.63 26.82
CA MET A 200 9.24 -21.13 26.40
C MET A 200 9.06 -22.61 26.74
N PHE A 201 10.11 -23.43 26.64
CA PHE A 201 10.08 -24.83 27.06
C PHE A 201 9.98 -24.96 28.59
N GLU A 202 10.71 -24.14 29.34
CA GLU A 202 10.55 -24.10 30.81
C GLU A 202 9.15 -23.65 31.23
N LEU A 203 8.55 -22.69 30.51
CA LEU A 203 7.15 -22.31 30.71
C LEU A 203 6.22 -23.50 30.45
N ALA A 204 6.40 -24.22 29.35
CA ALA A 204 5.58 -25.37 28.98
C ALA A 204 5.64 -26.53 30.00
N LYS A 205 6.66 -26.60 30.87
CA LYS A 205 6.71 -27.58 31.97
C LYS A 205 5.78 -27.24 33.13
N ARG A 206 5.37 -25.97 33.28
CA ARG A 206 4.63 -25.46 34.45
C ARG A 206 3.28 -24.82 34.12
N ASP A 207 3.07 -24.37 32.89
CA ASP A 207 1.82 -23.78 32.42
C ASP A 207 1.08 -24.76 31.50
N PRO A 208 -0.10 -25.29 31.88
CA PRO A 208 -0.81 -26.30 31.10
C PRO A 208 -1.19 -25.83 29.69
N GLU A 209 -1.51 -24.54 29.53
CA GLU A 209 -1.87 -23.94 28.23
C GLU A 209 -0.64 -23.90 27.30
N ALA A 210 0.52 -23.47 27.80
CA ALA A 210 1.78 -23.55 27.07
C ALA A 210 2.20 -25.00 26.77
N GLN A 211 2.00 -25.94 27.70
CA GLN A 211 2.26 -27.38 27.46
C GLN A 211 1.42 -27.90 26.28
N GLN A 212 0.15 -27.53 26.24
CA GLN A 212 -0.76 -27.91 25.16
C GLN A 212 -0.28 -27.38 23.81
N TYR A 213 0.14 -26.11 23.71
CA TYR A 213 0.64 -25.55 22.45
C TYR A 213 1.95 -26.16 21.98
N LEU A 214 2.84 -26.48 22.93
CA LEU A 214 4.06 -27.20 22.61
C LEU A 214 3.75 -28.60 22.06
N GLN A 215 2.81 -29.31 22.68
CA GLN A 215 2.38 -30.62 22.19
C GLN A 215 1.74 -30.52 20.81
N GLN A 216 0.85 -29.55 20.56
CA GLN A 216 0.27 -29.30 19.24
C GLN A 216 1.34 -29.01 18.18
N THR A 217 2.39 -28.26 18.55
CA THR A 217 3.52 -27.99 17.66
C THR A 217 4.24 -29.29 17.26
N ILE A 218 4.45 -30.19 18.23
CA ILE A 218 5.09 -31.49 18.02
C ILE A 218 4.20 -32.41 17.18
N ASP A 219 2.90 -32.47 17.47
CA ASP A 219 1.94 -33.31 16.74
C ASP A 219 1.85 -32.87 15.27
N PHE A 220 1.81 -31.56 15.03
CA PHE A 220 1.86 -31.02 13.68
C PHE A 220 3.16 -31.37 12.97
N ALA A 221 4.31 -31.20 13.64
CA ALA A 221 5.60 -31.61 13.09
C ALA A 221 5.60 -33.12 12.74
N SER A 222 5.06 -33.97 13.61
CA SER A 222 4.93 -35.42 13.37
C SER A 222 4.09 -35.68 12.13
N SER A 223 2.94 -35.01 11.99
CA SER A 223 2.07 -35.17 10.82
C SER A 223 2.77 -34.82 9.50
N LYS A 224 3.63 -33.78 9.50
CA LYS A 224 4.39 -33.38 8.31
C LYS A 224 5.53 -34.33 8.00
N VAL A 225 6.25 -34.79 9.01
CA VAL A 225 7.36 -35.75 8.86
C VAL A 225 6.85 -37.13 8.42
N GLU A 226 5.75 -37.61 9.01
CA GLU A 226 5.11 -38.89 8.66
C GLU A 226 4.51 -38.86 7.26
N ALA A 227 3.94 -37.73 6.83
CA ALA A 227 3.52 -37.51 5.45
C ALA A 227 4.71 -37.35 4.47
N ASN A 228 5.96 -37.45 4.96
CA ASN A 228 7.19 -37.23 4.20
C ASN A 228 7.14 -35.90 3.42
N THR A 229 6.60 -34.86 4.04
CA THR A 229 6.49 -33.52 3.44
C THR A 229 7.91 -33.00 3.18
N PHE A 230 8.25 -32.89 1.90
CA PHE A 230 9.57 -32.49 1.43
C PHE A 230 9.43 -31.72 0.12
N TYR A 231 9.94 -30.50 0.11
CA TYR A 231 9.90 -29.62 -1.06
C TYR A 231 11.26 -29.60 -1.75
N MET A 232 11.27 -29.94 -3.05
CA MET A 232 12.46 -29.92 -3.91
C MET A 232 12.33 -28.86 -4.98
N ARG A 233 13.44 -28.39 -5.52
CA ARG A 233 13.39 -27.48 -6.67
C ARG A 233 12.89 -28.20 -7.93
N VAL A 234 11.87 -27.64 -8.55
CA VAL A 234 11.34 -28.15 -9.83
C VAL A 234 11.91 -27.34 -10.99
N ASN A 235 12.41 -28.05 -12.01
CA ASN A 235 13.11 -27.47 -13.18
C ASN A 235 12.35 -27.65 -14.50
N SER A 236 11.10 -28.11 -14.46
CA SER A 236 10.23 -28.17 -15.62
C SER A 236 8.74 -28.08 -15.23
N ILE A 237 7.90 -27.43 -16.04
CA ILE A 237 6.43 -27.44 -15.86
C ILE A 237 5.90 -28.87 -15.77
N ALA A 238 6.43 -29.79 -16.58
CA ALA A 238 5.98 -31.18 -16.62
C ALA A 238 6.16 -31.94 -15.29
N ARG A 239 7.04 -31.45 -14.40
CA ARG A 239 7.28 -32.03 -13.07
C ARG A 239 6.60 -31.23 -11.95
N MET A 240 5.93 -30.14 -12.27
CA MET A 240 5.31 -29.26 -11.31
C MET A 240 3.92 -29.76 -10.94
N PRO A 241 3.60 -29.90 -9.64
CA PRO A 241 2.24 -30.21 -9.23
C PRO A 241 1.27 -29.10 -9.65
N ASP A 242 0.07 -29.46 -10.09
CA ASP A 242 -0.95 -28.51 -10.57
C ASP A 242 -1.29 -27.41 -9.56
N GLU A 243 -1.19 -27.72 -8.27
CA GLU A 243 -1.42 -26.75 -7.19
C GLU A 243 -0.40 -25.60 -7.12
N PHE A 244 0.74 -25.75 -7.78
CA PHE A 244 1.79 -24.72 -7.89
C PHE A 244 1.85 -24.05 -9.26
N LEU A 245 1.04 -24.50 -10.21
CA LEU A 245 0.95 -23.90 -11.54
C LEU A 245 0.00 -22.71 -11.52
N ASP A 246 0.59 -21.51 -11.55
CA ASP A 246 -0.15 -20.27 -11.69
C ASP A 246 -0.73 -20.12 -13.09
N LYS A 247 -2.05 -19.95 -13.21
CA LYS A 247 -2.73 -19.84 -14.51
C LYS A 247 -2.11 -18.79 -15.46
N ARG A 248 -1.48 -17.74 -14.92
CA ARG A 248 -0.76 -16.69 -15.65
C ARG A 248 0.38 -17.22 -16.51
N TYR A 249 0.92 -18.42 -16.24
CA TYR A 249 1.94 -19.01 -17.11
C TYR A 249 1.41 -19.19 -18.53
N LYS A 250 0.10 -19.41 -18.71
CA LYS A 250 -0.52 -19.59 -20.03
C LYS A 250 -0.54 -18.32 -20.87
N ASP A 251 -0.47 -17.16 -20.22
CA ASP A 251 -0.49 -15.85 -20.86
C ASP A 251 0.93 -15.27 -21.05
N SER A 252 1.95 -15.99 -20.55
CA SER A 252 3.36 -15.63 -20.65
C SER A 252 3.96 -16.02 -22.00
N ASP A 253 4.82 -15.16 -22.54
CA ASP A 253 5.65 -15.49 -23.71
C ASP A 253 6.77 -16.50 -23.37
N ASP A 254 7.12 -16.60 -22.08
CA ASP A 254 8.15 -17.49 -21.52
C ASP A 254 7.57 -18.35 -20.36
N PRO A 255 6.59 -19.23 -20.64
CA PRO A 255 5.77 -19.92 -19.63
C PRO A 255 6.59 -20.73 -18.63
N GLU A 256 7.63 -21.41 -19.09
CA GLU A 256 8.51 -22.25 -18.28
C GLU A 256 9.27 -21.43 -17.23
N ILE A 257 9.81 -20.27 -17.62
CA ILE A 257 10.59 -19.41 -16.74
C ILE A 257 9.67 -18.76 -15.68
N PHE A 258 8.51 -18.27 -16.11
CA PHE A 258 7.52 -17.73 -15.17
C PHE A 258 7.04 -18.80 -14.18
N ALA A 259 6.68 -20.00 -14.65
CA ALA A 259 6.22 -21.08 -13.79
C ALA A 259 7.28 -21.48 -12.76
N GLN A 260 8.55 -21.56 -13.16
CA GLN A 260 9.67 -21.85 -12.27
C GLN A 260 9.87 -20.77 -11.19
N SER A 261 9.85 -19.49 -11.57
CA SER A 261 9.92 -18.39 -10.61
C SER A 261 8.71 -18.41 -9.66
N SER A 262 7.53 -18.73 -10.19
CA SER A 262 6.31 -18.80 -9.41
C SER A 262 6.30 -19.95 -8.42
N TYR A 263 6.83 -21.10 -8.82
CA TYR A 263 7.01 -22.27 -7.96
C TYR A 263 7.87 -21.94 -6.74
N ASP A 264 9.01 -21.27 -6.97
CA ASP A 264 9.93 -20.88 -5.89
C ASP A 264 9.20 -20.00 -4.85
N MET A 265 8.39 -19.03 -5.30
CA MET A 265 7.59 -18.18 -4.42
C MET A 265 6.52 -18.95 -3.64
N TYR A 266 5.76 -19.85 -4.28
CA TYR A 266 4.72 -20.59 -3.58
C TYR A 266 5.27 -21.60 -2.58
N VAL A 267 6.36 -22.28 -2.93
CA VAL A 267 7.01 -23.24 -2.03
C VAL A 267 7.59 -22.52 -0.82
N THR A 268 8.30 -21.42 -1.03
CA THR A 268 8.87 -20.64 0.10
C THR A 268 7.78 -20.14 1.05
N GLY A 269 6.60 -19.76 0.55
CA GLY A 269 5.44 -19.44 1.38
C GLY A 269 4.92 -20.62 2.21
N LYS A 270 5.14 -21.87 1.78
CA LYS A 270 4.77 -23.09 2.51
C LYS A 270 5.86 -23.58 3.48
N LEU A 271 7.10 -23.08 3.41
CA LEU A 271 8.23 -23.59 4.20
C LEU A 271 8.09 -23.40 5.72
N ARG A 272 7.23 -22.51 6.19
CA ARG A 272 7.14 -22.18 7.63
C ARG A 272 6.86 -23.37 8.56
N TYR A 273 6.36 -24.51 8.04
CA TYR A 273 6.23 -25.75 8.83
C TYR A 273 7.57 -26.26 9.39
N ILE A 274 8.70 -25.97 8.73
CA ILE A 274 10.02 -26.44 9.17
C ILE A 274 10.40 -25.85 10.53
N ILE A 275 9.85 -24.70 10.92
CA ILE A 275 10.06 -24.12 12.25
C ILE A 275 9.45 -25.02 13.32
N SER A 276 8.22 -25.51 13.13
CA SER A 276 7.59 -26.46 14.05
C SER A 276 8.38 -27.76 14.18
N ALA A 277 8.92 -28.27 13.05
CA ALA A 277 9.78 -29.45 13.07
C ALA A 277 11.11 -29.18 13.78
N ALA A 278 11.70 -27.98 13.64
CA ALA A 278 12.91 -27.59 14.35
C ALA A 278 12.67 -27.44 15.87
N VAL A 279 11.52 -26.87 16.26
CA VAL A 279 11.09 -26.79 17.66
C VAL A 279 10.92 -28.20 18.25
N ALA A 280 10.23 -29.10 17.53
CA ALA A 280 10.07 -30.49 17.95
C ALA A 280 11.43 -31.21 18.07
N ALA A 281 12.34 -31.01 17.10
CA ALA A 281 13.70 -31.55 17.14
C ALA A 281 14.48 -31.08 18.38
N ARG A 282 14.47 -29.77 18.67
CA ARG A 282 15.18 -29.20 19.82
C ARG A 282 14.58 -29.64 21.15
N TYR A 283 13.25 -29.69 21.27
CA TYR A 283 12.59 -30.06 22.52
C TYR A 283 12.71 -31.55 22.82
N THR A 284 12.51 -32.42 21.82
CA THR A 284 12.45 -33.87 22.02
C THR A 284 13.80 -34.58 21.84
N GLY A 285 14.71 -34.01 21.04
CA GLY A 285 15.93 -34.69 20.62
C GLY A 285 15.70 -35.87 19.67
N ASP A 286 14.48 -36.06 19.15
CA ASP A 286 14.14 -37.20 18.28
C ASP A 286 14.79 -37.06 16.89
N ALA A 287 15.55 -38.07 16.51
CA ALA A 287 16.27 -38.15 15.24
C ALA A 287 15.35 -37.98 14.02
N LYS A 288 14.07 -38.36 14.09
CA LYS A 288 13.15 -38.22 12.94
C LYS A 288 12.94 -36.76 12.55
N TYR A 289 12.77 -35.87 13.53
CA TYR A 289 12.60 -34.44 13.29
C TYR A 289 13.94 -33.81 12.88
N ILE A 290 15.02 -34.17 13.57
CA ILE A 290 16.37 -33.67 13.27
C ILE A 290 16.75 -33.97 11.82
N ASN A 291 16.55 -35.21 11.38
CA ASN A 291 16.86 -35.65 10.02
C ASN A 291 15.96 -34.97 8.99
N ALA A 292 14.66 -34.82 9.27
CA ALA A 292 13.73 -34.17 8.37
C ALA A 292 14.09 -32.69 8.12
N VAL A 293 14.41 -31.95 9.19
CA VAL A 293 14.81 -30.53 9.08
C VAL A 293 16.13 -30.39 8.34
N ASN A 294 17.17 -31.13 8.73
CA ASN A 294 18.47 -31.08 8.07
C ASN A 294 18.38 -31.47 6.58
N ARG A 295 17.56 -32.48 6.24
CA ARG A 295 17.32 -32.86 4.84
C ARG A 295 16.65 -31.75 4.05
N GLN A 296 15.62 -31.10 4.58
CA GLN A 296 14.95 -29.98 3.92
C GLN A 296 15.88 -28.77 3.75
N LEU A 297 16.68 -28.44 4.76
CA LEU A 297 17.67 -27.36 4.70
C LEU A 297 18.78 -27.67 3.69
N ALA A 298 19.25 -28.91 3.60
CA ALA A 298 20.25 -29.32 2.62
C ALA A 298 19.77 -29.14 1.18
N GLU A 299 18.50 -29.48 0.90
CA GLU A 299 17.87 -29.23 -0.40
C GLU A 299 17.77 -27.73 -0.68
N LEU A 300 17.29 -26.94 0.28
CA LEU A 300 17.15 -25.49 0.14
C LEU A 300 18.48 -24.76 -0.05
N ALA A 301 19.57 -25.28 0.51
CA ALA A 301 20.92 -24.74 0.29
C ALA A 301 21.36 -24.78 -1.19
N THR A 302 20.71 -25.61 -2.02
CA THR A 302 20.97 -25.67 -3.47
C THR A 302 20.20 -24.61 -4.27
N TRP A 303 19.29 -23.86 -3.64
CA TRP A 303 18.44 -22.90 -4.31
C TRP A 303 19.18 -21.57 -4.52
N ASP A 304 20.09 -21.52 -5.51
CA ASP A 304 20.86 -20.31 -5.89
C ASP A 304 20.45 -19.84 -7.30
N PRO A 305 19.81 -18.67 -7.47
CA PRO A 305 19.27 -17.80 -6.40
C PRO A 305 18.07 -18.45 -5.68
N VAL A 306 17.65 -17.91 -4.54
CA VAL A 306 16.47 -18.42 -3.79
C VAL A 306 15.21 -18.39 -4.65
N GLN A 307 14.95 -17.25 -5.32
CA GLN A 307 13.93 -17.15 -6.37
C GLN A 307 14.60 -17.02 -7.72
N ARG A 308 14.25 -17.89 -8.68
CA ARG A 308 14.65 -17.67 -10.07
C ARG A 308 14.02 -16.38 -10.62
N PRO A 309 14.77 -15.57 -11.39
CA PRO A 309 14.19 -14.45 -12.13
C PRO A 309 13.09 -14.93 -13.09
N GLY A 310 12.12 -14.07 -13.40
CA GLY A 310 11.05 -14.41 -14.34
C GLY A 310 9.64 -14.20 -13.81
N TRP A 311 9.49 -13.76 -12.55
CA TRP A 311 8.20 -13.48 -11.96
C TRP A 311 7.38 -12.47 -12.76
N THR A 312 8.00 -11.53 -13.49
CA THR A 312 7.25 -10.54 -14.28
C THR A 312 6.94 -10.98 -15.72
N LEU A 313 7.36 -12.17 -16.13
CA LEU A 313 7.16 -12.67 -17.50
C LEU A 313 5.72 -13.10 -17.81
N TYR A 314 4.79 -13.05 -16.85
CA TYR A 314 3.36 -13.21 -17.14
C TYR A 314 2.76 -12.06 -17.97
N THR A 315 3.50 -10.95 -18.14
CA THR A 315 3.05 -9.82 -18.96
C THR A 315 3.49 -10.04 -20.41
N LYS A 316 2.55 -10.00 -21.36
CA LYS A 316 2.84 -10.09 -22.80
C LYS A 316 3.84 -9.02 -23.25
N GLY A 317 4.74 -9.38 -24.16
CA GLY A 317 5.76 -8.50 -24.71
C GLY A 317 7.01 -8.34 -23.84
N ARG A 318 7.13 -9.09 -22.74
CA ARG A 318 8.37 -9.16 -21.94
C ARG A 318 9.16 -10.41 -22.30
N SER A 319 10.47 -10.25 -22.49
CA SER A 319 11.36 -11.37 -22.77
C SER A 319 12.25 -11.69 -21.57
N ALA A 320 12.51 -12.99 -21.37
CA ALA A 320 13.56 -13.46 -20.48
C ALA A 320 14.96 -12.91 -20.83
N LYS A 321 15.21 -12.42 -22.05
CA LYS A 321 16.51 -11.85 -22.42
C LYS A 321 16.86 -10.57 -21.65
N ASP A 322 15.86 -9.81 -21.19
CA ASP A 322 16.06 -8.55 -20.48
C ASP A 322 16.09 -8.71 -18.95
N MET A 323 15.74 -9.90 -18.44
CA MET A 323 15.66 -10.30 -17.01
C MET A 323 15.49 -9.15 -16.00
N PRO A 324 14.37 -8.40 -16.00
CA PRO A 324 14.22 -7.17 -15.22
C PRO A 324 13.93 -7.39 -13.72
N ASP A 325 13.98 -8.63 -13.21
CA ASP A 325 13.49 -8.96 -11.85
C ASP A 325 14.60 -9.03 -10.79
N GLY A 326 15.86 -9.18 -11.19
CA GLY A 326 16.97 -9.39 -10.26
C GLY A 326 16.89 -10.71 -9.48
N ARG A 327 17.63 -10.82 -8.37
CA ARG A 327 17.53 -11.90 -7.37
C ARG A 327 16.47 -11.62 -6.30
N GLY A 328 16.29 -10.35 -5.91
CA GLY A 328 15.42 -9.94 -4.81
C GLY A 328 13.95 -9.86 -5.19
N TRP A 329 13.14 -10.78 -4.67
CA TRP A 329 11.69 -10.74 -4.86
C TRP A 329 10.93 -11.35 -3.65
N LEU A 330 9.64 -11.64 -3.82
CA LEU A 330 8.74 -12.10 -2.76
C LEU A 330 9.26 -13.36 -2.03
N ALA A 331 9.76 -14.36 -2.77
CA ALA A 331 10.24 -15.60 -2.17
C ALA A 331 11.43 -15.38 -1.24
N THR A 332 12.27 -14.37 -1.50
CA THR A 332 13.41 -14.04 -0.67
C THR A 332 12.97 -13.70 0.76
N GLY A 333 11.92 -12.91 0.93
CA GLY A 333 11.32 -12.61 2.24
C GLY A 333 10.74 -13.84 2.93
N TYR A 334 9.94 -14.64 2.21
CA TYR A 334 9.34 -15.86 2.76
C TYR A 334 10.39 -16.90 3.16
N PHE A 335 11.45 -17.04 2.37
CA PHE A 335 12.55 -17.95 2.64
C PHE A 335 13.29 -17.55 3.92
N MET A 336 13.74 -16.28 4.03
CA MET A 336 14.51 -15.84 5.20
C MET A 336 13.69 -15.94 6.49
N SER A 337 12.41 -15.53 6.45
CA SER A 337 11.47 -15.62 7.59
C SER A 337 11.02 -17.05 7.94
N SER A 338 11.41 -18.06 7.16
CA SER A 338 11.14 -19.48 7.45
C SER A 338 12.41 -20.21 7.88
N VAL A 339 13.49 -20.01 7.14
CA VAL A 339 14.72 -20.81 7.24
C VAL A 339 15.61 -20.33 8.39
N ILE A 340 15.78 -19.02 8.57
CA ILE A 340 16.61 -18.48 9.66
C ILE A 340 16.05 -18.85 11.04
N PRO A 341 14.76 -18.62 11.33
CA PRO A 341 14.18 -19.04 12.60
C PRO A 341 14.30 -20.55 12.84
N ALA A 342 14.16 -21.37 11.80
CA ALA A 342 14.28 -22.82 11.91
C ALA A 342 15.73 -23.27 12.21
N MET A 343 16.73 -22.69 11.54
CA MET A 343 18.14 -22.96 11.84
C MET A 343 18.49 -22.59 13.29
N VAL A 344 17.99 -21.44 13.78
CA VAL A 344 18.20 -21.02 15.18
C VAL A 344 17.45 -21.92 16.15
N ALA A 345 16.22 -22.33 15.80
CA ALA A 345 15.43 -23.26 16.60
C ALA A 345 16.06 -24.65 16.68
N MET A 346 16.82 -25.11 15.67
CA MET A 346 17.55 -26.39 15.73
C MET A 346 18.67 -26.40 16.80
N GLY A 347 19.27 -25.24 17.09
CA GLY A 347 20.40 -25.13 18.03
C GLY A 347 21.51 -26.14 17.71
N LYS A 348 21.94 -26.92 18.71
CA LYS A 348 23.00 -27.94 18.55
C LYS A 348 22.68 -29.10 17.60
N HIS A 349 21.44 -29.22 17.13
CA HIS A 349 21.00 -30.31 16.25
C HIS A 349 21.13 -29.97 14.76
N LEU A 350 21.48 -28.73 14.42
CA LEU A 350 21.75 -28.33 13.04
C LEU A 350 23.06 -29.00 12.58
N ASP A 351 23.02 -29.71 11.45
CA ASP A 351 24.22 -30.32 10.86
C ASP A 351 25.20 -29.21 10.43
N PRO A 352 26.45 -29.19 10.92
CA PRO A 352 27.42 -28.16 10.58
C PRO A 352 27.70 -28.04 9.07
N LYS A 353 27.59 -29.13 8.29
CA LYS A 353 27.75 -29.09 6.83
C LYS A 353 26.58 -28.39 6.16
N VAL A 354 25.36 -28.65 6.64
CA VAL A 354 24.14 -27.99 6.16
C VAL A 354 24.15 -26.53 6.55
N GLU A 355 24.53 -26.19 7.79
CA GLU A 355 24.70 -24.80 8.24
C GLU A 355 25.69 -24.05 7.36
N LYS A 356 26.84 -24.66 7.05
CA LYS A 356 27.85 -24.07 6.17
C LYS A 356 27.29 -23.80 4.77
N ALA A 357 26.64 -24.79 4.15
CA ALA A 357 26.06 -24.64 2.82
C ALA A 357 24.94 -23.56 2.79
N MET A 358 24.12 -23.50 3.83
CA MET A 358 23.12 -22.45 4.00
C MET A 358 23.76 -21.08 4.14
N LYS A 359 24.79 -20.92 4.97
CA LYS A 359 25.53 -19.65 5.10
C LYS A 359 26.15 -19.22 3.76
N GLU A 360 26.70 -20.14 2.99
CA GLU A 360 27.22 -19.86 1.65
C GLU A 360 26.12 -19.36 0.70
N LEU A 361 24.93 -19.96 0.72
CA LEU A 361 23.78 -19.45 -0.02
C LEU A 361 23.37 -18.05 0.44
N LEU A 362 23.24 -17.82 1.76
CA LEU A 362 22.88 -16.52 2.31
C LEU A 362 23.86 -15.42 1.93
N VAL A 363 25.17 -15.71 1.91
CA VAL A 363 26.20 -14.77 1.45
C VAL A 363 25.98 -14.37 -0.01
N LYS A 364 25.64 -15.32 -0.89
CA LYS A 364 25.36 -15.03 -2.30
C LYS A 364 24.09 -14.20 -2.46
N GLU A 365 23.05 -14.51 -1.69
CA GLU A 365 21.80 -13.75 -1.69
C GLU A 365 22.01 -12.31 -1.22
N VAL A 366 22.71 -12.09 -0.10
CA VAL A 366 23.03 -10.74 0.40
C VAL A 366 23.78 -9.92 -0.65
N LYS A 367 24.83 -10.49 -1.27
CA LYS A 367 25.62 -9.81 -2.30
C LYS A 367 24.78 -9.48 -3.53
N GLY A 368 23.95 -10.41 -3.98
CA GLY A 368 23.09 -10.19 -5.14
C GLY A 368 21.95 -9.19 -4.90
N LEU A 369 21.37 -9.18 -3.69
CA LEU A 369 20.41 -8.14 -3.30
C LEU A 369 21.06 -6.75 -3.34
N VAL A 370 22.26 -6.59 -2.75
CA VAL A 370 23.00 -5.32 -2.81
C VAL A 370 23.25 -4.88 -4.26
N GLU A 371 23.59 -5.82 -5.15
CA GLU A 371 23.80 -5.54 -6.57
C GLU A 371 22.50 -5.14 -7.28
N ASP A 372 21.38 -5.81 -7.01
CA ASP A 372 20.06 -5.44 -7.55
C ASP A 372 19.69 -4.00 -7.16
N TRP A 373 19.95 -3.61 -5.90
CA TRP A 373 19.73 -2.25 -5.42
C TRP A 373 20.64 -1.23 -6.10
N LYS A 374 21.94 -1.53 -6.22
CA LYS A 374 22.92 -0.65 -6.87
C LYS A 374 22.64 -0.45 -8.36
N SER A 375 22.28 -1.52 -9.05
CA SER A 375 21.99 -1.50 -10.49
C SER A 375 20.60 -0.93 -10.80
N GLY A 376 19.69 -0.92 -9.83
CA GLY A 376 18.28 -0.56 -10.05
C GLY A 376 17.59 -1.52 -11.02
N LYS A 377 18.10 -2.75 -11.16
CA LYS A 377 17.64 -3.73 -12.15
C LYS A 377 16.16 -4.13 -11.92
N PRO A 378 15.74 -4.49 -10.69
CA PRO A 378 14.32 -4.71 -10.40
C PRO A 378 13.48 -3.47 -10.61
N SER A 379 12.38 -3.60 -11.36
CA SER A 379 11.45 -2.49 -11.63
C SER A 379 10.92 -1.79 -10.37
N HIS A 380 10.69 -2.53 -9.28
CA HIS A 380 10.24 -1.96 -8.01
C HIS A 380 11.32 -1.11 -7.32
N ILE A 381 12.60 -1.45 -7.52
CA ILE A 381 13.74 -0.65 -7.07
C ILE A 381 13.85 0.60 -7.94
N LYS A 382 13.84 0.43 -9.26
CA LYS A 382 13.96 1.53 -10.24
C LYS A 382 12.93 2.64 -10.01
N ARG A 383 11.67 2.25 -9.77
CA ARG A 383 10.56 3.18 -9.55
C ARG A 383 10.39 3.60 -8.09
N ARG A 384 11.26 3.16 -7.18
CA ARG A 384 11.19 3.46 -5.74
C ARG A 384 9.82 3.12 -5.13
N ALA A 385 9.33 1.91 -5.37
CA ALA A 385 8.02 1.45 -4.89
C ALA A 385 8.04 1.11 -3.39
N TYR A 386 8.29 2.11 -2.55
CA TYR A 386 8.49 1.95 -1.10
C TYR A 386 7.31 1.29 -0.39
N ASN A 387 6.09 1.47 -0.88
CA ASN A 387 4.87 0.90 -0.31
C ASN A 387 4.59 -0.54 -0.78
N SER A 388 5.37 -1.08 -1.71
CA SER A 388 5.09 -2.39 -2.30
C SER A 388 5.72 -3.54 -1.52
N ASN A 389 5.03 -4.69 -1.47
CA ASN A 389 5.60 -5.90 -0.89
C ASN A 389 6.87 -6.39 -1.63
N GLN A 390 7.02 -6.09 -2.93
CA GLN A 390 8.24 -6.41 -3.68
C GLN A 390 9.46 -5.63 -3.17
N TRP A 391 9.26 -4.47 -2.55
CA TRP A 391 10.31 -3.70 -1.90
C TRP A 391 10.53 -4.15 -0.44
N MET A 392 9.45 -4.27 0.32
CA MET A 392 9.50 -4.53 1.76
C MET A 392 10.08 -5.91 2.11
N LEU A 393 9.72 -6.95 1.35
CA LEU A 393 10.11 -8.32 1.64
C LEU A 393 11.61 -8.56 1.44
N PRO A 394 12.24 -8.18 0.30
CA PRO A 394 13.67 -8.34 0.14
C PRO A 394 14.48 -7.42 1.06
N ALA A 395 13.98 -6.24 1.43
CA ALA A 395 14.62 -5.39 2.44
C ALA A 395 14.65 -6.06 3.82
N SER A 396 13.53 -6.66 4.24
CA SER A 396 13.44 -7.43 5.48
C SER A 396 14.30 -8.69 5.44
N ALA A 397 14.38 -9.36 4.28
CA ALA A 397 15.24 -10.51 4.05
C ALA A 397 16.73 -10.15 4.22
N LEU A 398 17.15 -8.99 3.70
CA LEU A 398 18.52 -8.50 3.81
C LEU A 398 18.90 -8.26 5.28
N ILE A 399 17.99 -7.68 6.08
CA ILE A 399 18.16 -7.51 7.53
C ILE A 399 18.33 -8.87 8.21
N LEU A 400 17.39 -9.80 8.02
CA LEU A 400 17.40 -11.10 8.68
C LEU A 400 18.67 -11.90 8.33
N ALA A 401 19.04 -11.96 7.04
CA ALA A 401 20.20 -12.70 6.56
C ALA A 401 21.51 -12.15 7.12
N THR A 402 21.69 -10.82 7.10
CA THR A 402 22.92 -10.20 7.61
C THR A 402 23.04 -10.31 9.13
N MET A 403 21.93 -10.23 9.88
CA MET A 403 21.92 -10.51 11.31
C MET A 403 22.25 -11.97 11.65
N TYR A 404 21.76 -12.93 10.87
CA TYR A 404 22.08 -14.35 11.08
C TYR A 404 23.54 -14.68 10.74
N LEU A 405 24.08 -14.10 9.66
CA LEU A 405 25.49 -14.25 9.29
C LEU A 405 26.40 -13.63 10.34
N GLY A 406 26.00 -12.48 10.89
CA GLY A 406 26.72 -11.79 11.97
C GLY A 406 28.14 -11.36 11.60
N MET A 407 28.37 -11.07 10.33
CA MET A 407 29.68 -10.68 9.80
C MET A 407 29.72 -9.16 9.59
N ASP A 408 30.72 -8.50 10.18
CA ASP A 408 30.89 -7.04 10.08
C ASP A 408 31.04 -6.54 8.63
N GLU A 409 31.57 -7.36 7.72
CA GLU A 409 31.67 -7.03 6.29
C GLU A 409 30.31 -6.79 5.62
N PHE A 410 29.22 -7.34 6.17
CA PHE A 410 27.87 -7.09 5.66
C PHE A 410 27.16 -5.93 6.34
N ARG A 411 27.88 -5.09 7.09
CA ARG A 411 27.26 -3.98 7.79
C ARG A 411 26.60 -2.97 6.86
N GLU A 412 27.22 -2.65 5.72
CA GLU A 412 26.61 -1.77 4.72
C GLU A 412 25.35 -2.39 4.10
N ALA A 413 25.35 -3.70 3.88
CA ALA A 413 24.19 -4.41 3.35
C ALA A 413 23.03 -4.42 4.37
N TYR A 414 23.35 -4.63 5.65
CA TYR A 414 22.39 -4.49 6.73
C TYR A 414 21.80 -3.06 6.77
N ASP A 415 22.66 -2.03 6.74
CA ASP A 415 22.21 -0.63 6.76
C ASP A 415 21.37 -0.25 5.53
N LEU A 416 21.66 -0.83 4.35
CA LEU A 416 20.79 -0.73 3.17
C LEU A 416 19.40 -1.32 3.42
N GLY A 417 19.33 -2.52 4.00
CA GLY A 417 18.07 -3.16 4.36
C GLY A 417 17.27 -2.33 5.37
N VAL A 418 17.94 -1.83 6.41
CA VAL A 418 17.34 -0.95 7.43
C VAL A 418 16.83 0.36 6.81
N TRP A 419 17.60 0.99 5.93
CA TRP A 419 17.18 2.18 5.20
C TRP A 419 15.95 1.89 4.31
N ALA A 420 15.98 0.80 3.54
CA ALA A 420 14.91 0.44 2.62
C ALA A 420 13.61 0.14 3.38
N LEU A 421 13.72 -0.57 4.51
CA LEU A 421 12.58 -0.83 5.39
C LEU A 421 12.05 0.45 6.04
N ALA A 422 12.93 1.33 6.51
CA ALA A 422 12.54 2.60 7.11
C ALA A 422 11.76 3.48 6.12
N LYS A 423 12.16 3.52 4.84
CA LYS A 423 11.41 4.21 3.79
C LYS A 423 10.00 3.66 3.61
N SER A 424 9.86 2.33 3.58
CA SER A 424 8.55 1.68 3.52
C SER A 424 7.69 2.07 4.71
N ILE A 425 8.24 2.00 5.92
CA ILE A 425 7.53 2.34 7.16
C ILE A 425 7.08 3.81 7.15
N THR A 426 7.92 4.74 6.66
CA THR A 426 7.54 6.17 6.55
C THR A 426 6.56 6.48 5.42
N THR A 427 6.47 5.61 4.42
CA THR A 427 5.49 5.74 3.33
C THR A 427 4.14 5.13 3.73
N SER A 428 4.15 4.20 4.69
CA SER A 428 2.94 3.71 5.38
C SER A 428 2.41 4.73 6.38
N GLY A 429 1.20 4.50 6.90
CA GLY A 429 0.56 5.40 7.86
C GLY A 429 1.30 5.44 9.20
N SER A 430 1.66 6.64 9.65
CA SER A 430 2.19 6.89 10.99
C SER A 430 1.22 6.44 12.10
N ASP A 431 -0.07 6.38 11.81
CA ASP A 431 -1.12 5.84 12.68
C ASP A 431 -1.18 4.30 12.75
N GLY A 432 -0.25 3.58 12.09
CA GLY A 432 -0.21 2.12 12.04
C GLY A 432 -1.03 1.50 10.92
N SER A 433 -1.78 2.30 10.17
CA SER A 433 -2.61 1.80 9.07
C SER A 433 -1.78 1.38 7.85
N PHE A 434 -2.22 0.31 7.19
CA PHE A 434 -1.53 -0.22 6.01
C PHE A 434 -2.22 0.25 4.73
N MET A 435 -1.47 0.95 3.89
CA MET A 435 -2.02 1.69 2.73
C MET A 435 -2.55 0.80 1.60
N GLU A 436 -2.34 -0.52 1.66
CA GLU A 436 -2.91 -1.50 0.71
C GLU A 436 -4.04 -2.34 1.32
N GLY A 437 -4.50 -1.99 2.53
CA GLY A 437 -5.59 -2.67 3.23
C GLY A 437 -5.23 -4.00 3.90
N TYR A 438 -6.24 -4.64 4.49
CA TYR A 438 -6.08 -5.81 5.34
C TYR A 438 -5.44 -7.00 4.61
N GLY A 439 -5.91 -7.32 3.40
CA GLY A 439 -5.46 -8.48 2.63
C GLY A 439 -3.94 -8.47 2.38
N TYR A 440 -3.41 -7.36 1.89
CA TYR A 440 -1.98 -7.19 1.64
C TYR A 440 -1.17 -7.09 2.92
N SER A 441 -1.73 -6.49 3.98
CA SER A 441 -1.11 -6.45 5.29
C SER A 441 -0.78 -7.86 5.80
N GLN A 442 -1.69 -8.84 5.66
CA GLN A 442 -1.48 -10.19 6.21
C GLN A 442 -0.22 -10.88 5.66
N THR A 443 0.13 -10.64 4.40
CA THR A 443 1.30 -11.26 3.76
C THR A 443 2.59 -10.50 4.03
N THR A 444 2.48 -9.18 4.17
CA THR A 444 3.61 -8.26 4.18
C THR A 444 4.09 -7.92 5.58
N THR A 445 3.16 -7.53 6.47
CA THR A 445 3.54 -6.96 7.77
C THR A 445 4.09 -8.01 8.72
N GLN A 446 3.75 -9.31 8.56
CA GLN A 446 4.38 -10.37 9.35
C GLN A 446 5.92 -10.35 9.22
N ILE A 447 6.47 -10.16 8.01
CA ILE A 447 7.92 -10.25 7.76
C ILE A 447 8.61 -8.97 8.23
N ILE A 448 7.96 -7.83 8.03
CA ILE A 448 8.43 -6.53 8.52
C ILE A 448 8.51 -6.54 10.05
N MET A 449 7.45 -6.99 10.72
CA MET A 449 7.39 -7.04 12.18
C MET A 449 8.40 -8.05 12.74
N GLU A 450 8.58 -9.19 12.07
CA GLU A 450 9.61 -10.17 12.45
C GLU A 450 11.03 -9.59 12.36
N ALA A 451 11.37 -8.92 11.26
CA ALA A 451 12.66 -8.26 11.09
C ALA A 451 12.87 -7.12 12.11
N ALA A 452 11.87 -6.26 12.31
CA ALA A 452 11.94 -5.17 13.28
C ALA A 452 12.05 -5.68 14.73
N THR A 453 11.37 -6.78 15.06
CA THR A 453 11.47 -7.43 16.37
C THR A 453 12.88 -7.98 16.58
N ALA A 454 13.46 -8.65 15.58
CA ALA A 454 14.84 -9.13 15.65
C ALA A 454 15.83 -7.98 15.86
N MET A 455 15.68 -6.88 15.12
CA MET A 455 16.50 -5.67 15.30
C MET A 455 16.40 -5.12 16.72
N LYS A 456 15.17 -4.97 17.25
CA LYS A 456 14.92 -4.49 18.62
C LYS A 456 15.59 -5.39 19.67
N GLN A 457 15.50 -6.71 19.50
CA GLN A 457 16.15 -7.69 20.39
C GLN A 457 17.69 -7.62 20.33
N ALA A 458 18.25 -7.30 19.16
CA ALA A 458 19.69 -7.10 18.98
C ALA A 458 20.19 -5.70 19.39
N GLY A 459 19.32 -4.85 19.93
CA GLY A 459 19.63 -3.49 20.38
C GLY A 459 19.64 -2.43 19.29
N ASP A 460 19.20 -2.73 18.06
CA ASP A 460 19.02 -1.74 17.00
C ASP A 460 17.60 -1.16 17.00
N LEU A 461 17.47 0.07 17.49
CA LEU A 461 16.19 0.76 17.63
C LEU A 461 15.85 1.69 16.46
N ARG A 462 16.63 1.68 15.37
CA ARG A 462 16.50 2.67 14.28
C ARG A 462 15.13 2.62 13.59
N VAL A 463 14.50 1.45 13.50
CA VAL A 463 13.14 1.30 12.95
C VAL A 463 12.05 1.23 14.01
N SER A 464 12.32 0.65 15.19
CA SER A 464 11.29 0.46 16.24
C SER A 464 10.71 1.77 16.77
N ARG A 465 11.43 2.89 16.58
CA ARG A 465 10.96 4.25 16.90
C ARG A 465 9.84 4.76 15.97
N PHE A 466 9.61 4.14 14.81
CA PHE A 466 8.57 4.60 13.90
C PHE A 466 7.18 4.21 14.41
N PRO A 467 6.25 5.18 14.55
CA PRO A 467 4.91 4.93 15.10
C PRO A 467 4.11 3.84 14.38
N PHE A 468 4.30 3.66 13.06
CA PHE A 468 3.65 2.59 12.31
C PHE A 468 3.85 1.22 12.96
N LEU A 469 5.08 0.87 13.37
CA LEU A 469 5.37 -0.46 13.93
C LEU A 469 4.67 -0.71 15.27
N THR A 470 4.56 0.31 16.11
CA THR A 470 3.93 0.20 17.43
C THR A 470 2.41 0.31 17.38
N ASN A 471 1.86 0.98 16.36
CA ASN A 471 0.42 1.25 16.23
C ASN A 471 -0.29 0.27 15.28
N HIS A 472 0.44 -0.52 14.49
CA HIS A 472 -0.18 -1.44 13.52
C HIS A 472 -1.07 -2.49 14.20
N GLY A 473 -0.73 -2.92 15.42
CA GLY A 473 -1.56 -3.82 16.21
C GLY A 473 -2.94 -3.23 16.54
N ASP A 474 -3.01 -1.92 16.85
CA ASP A 474 -4.28 -1.21 17.06
C ASP A 474 -5.13 -1.26 15.78
N TRP A 475 -4.52 -0.95 14.62
CA TRP A 475 -5.21 -0.98 13.32
C TRP A 475 -5.76 -2.37 12.99
N LEU A 476 -4.96 -3.42 13.13
CA LEU A 476 -5.40 -4.80 12.87
C LEU A 476 -6.60 -5.22 13.72
N ILE A 477 -6.70 -4.71 14.96
CA ILE A 477 -7.82 -5.00 15.85
C ILE A 477 -9.04 -4.15 15.50
N HIS A 478 -8.88 -2.84 15.28
CA HIS A 478 -9.99 -1.92 15.06
C HIS A 478 -10.69 -2.09 13.70
N ILE A 479 -10.02 -2.65 12.69
CA ILE A 479 -10.64 -2.96 11.39
C ILE A 479 -11.52 -4.22 11.40
N ILE A 480 -11.55 -4.97 12.51
CA ILE A 480 -12.41 -6.15 12.68
C ILE A 480 -13.74 -5.70 13.27
N MET A 481 -14.79 -5.71 12.45
CA MET A 481 -16.15 -5.37 12.81
C MET A 481 -16.86 -6.55 13.52
N PRO A 482 -18.03 -6.32 14.17
CA PRO A 482 -18.89 -7.40 14.66
C PRO A 482 -19.15 -8.46 13.59
N GLY A 483 -19.43 -9.71 13.99
CA GLY A 483 -19.64 -10.81 13.02
C GLY A 483 -18.38 -11.23 12.27
N LYS A 484 -17.20 -10.81 12.74
CA LYS A 484 -15.90 -11.03 12.09
C LYS A 484 -15.76 -10.39 10.71
N TYR A 485 -16.59 -9.42 10.34
CA TYR A 485 -16.36 -8.66 9.11
C TYR A 485 -15.08 -7.83 9.21
N VAL A 486 -14.41 -7.57 8.10
CA VAL A 486 -13.19 -6.76 8.07
C VAL A 486 -13.41 -5.57 7.15
N VAL A 487 -12.80 -4.42 7.47
CA VAL A 487 -12.74 -3.27 6.55
C VAL A 487 -12.11 -3.70 5.22
N ASP A 488 -12.89 -3.64 4.15
CA ASP A 488 -12.59 -4.15 2.80
C ASP A 488 -12.62 -3.06 1.73
N ALA A 489 -12.34 -1.82 2.13
CA ALA A 489 -12.11 -0.62 1.30
C ALA A 489 -10.97 -0.73 0.25
N PHE A 490 -10.34 -1.89 0.18
CA PHE A 490 -9.20 -2.21 -0.65
C PHE A 490 -9.41 -3.59 -1.21
N ASP A 491 -8.57 -3.96 -2.14
CA ASP A 491 -8.55 -5.34 -2.56
C ASP A 491 -8.25 -6.28 -1.39
N CYS A 492 -9.27 -7.04 -1.02
CA CYS A 492 -9.30 -7.75 0.23
C CYS A 492 -9.56 -9.22 -0.05
N MET A 493 -8.51 -10.03 0.04
CA MET A 493 -8.60 -11.46 -0.27
C MET A 493 -9.64 -12.22 0.57
N ASN A 494 -10.04 -11.64 1.71
CA ASN A 494 -11.08 -12.15 2.61
C ASN A 494 -11.76 -10.96 3.32
N CYS A 495 -13.07 -10.76 3.09
CA CYS A 495 -13.88 -9.76 3.80
C CYS A 495 -14.40 -10.26 5.17
N LYS A 496 -14.11 -11.52 5.53
CA LYS A 496 -14.31 -12.09 6.87
C LYS A 496 -13.00 -12.58 7.47
N LEU A 497 -12.85 -12.32 8.77
CA LEU A 497 -11.73 -12.79 9.57
C LEU A 497 -11.74 -14.32 9.65
N LEU A 498 -10.54 -14.91 9.66
CA LEU A 498 -10.35 -16.32 9.96
C LEU A 498 -10.61 -16.56 11.46
N ASP A 499 -10.93 -17.81 11.82
CA ASP A 499 -11.14 -18.17 13.23
C ASP A 499 -9.87 -18.07 14.08
N THR A 500 -8.72 -17.93 13.43
CA THR A 500 -7.40 -18.04 14.04
C THR A 500 -6.52 -16.86 13.61
N PRO A 501 -5.70 -16.32 14.51
CA PRO A 501 -4.87 -15.16 14.22
C PRO A 501 -3.75 -15.54 13.26
N THR A 502 -3.50 -14.67 12.27
CA THR A 502 -2.36 -14.80 11.36
C THR A 502 -1.05 -14.41 12.06
N PRO A 503 0.12 -14.75 11.49
CA PRO A 503 1.39 -14.25 12.02
C PRO A 503 1.49 -12.73 12.08
N ALA A 504 0.87 -12.02 11.13
CA ALA A 504 0.85 -10.56 11.14
C ALA A 504 0.23 -10.04 12.45
N HIS A 505 -0.87 -10.64 12.92
CA HIS A 505 -1.48 -10.30 14.20
C HIS A 505 -0.54 -10.54 15.38
N ILE A 506 0.07 -11.73 15.44
CA ILE A 506 0.92 -12.12 16.57
C ILE A 506 2.19 -11.27 16.61
N PHE A 507 2.92 -11.15 15.51
CA PHE A 507 4.15 -10.34 15.48
C PHE A 507 3.87 -8.85 15.71
N SER A 508 2.72 -8.32 15.28
CA SER A 508 2.33 -6.95 15.61
C SER A 508 2.05 -6.77 17.10
N ALA A 509 1.42 -7.76 17.74
CA ALA A 509 1.21 -7.75 19.18
C ALA A 509 2.54 -7.81 19.96
N LEU A 510 3.50 -8.64 19.51
CA LEU A 510 4.84 -8.71 20.10
C LEU A 510 5.65 -7.41 19.90
N MET A 511 5.48 -6.77 18.74
CA MET A 511 6.16 -5.50 18.45
C MET A 511 5.63 -4.36 19.31
N ALA A 512 4.29 -4.29 19.48
CA ALA A 512 3.61 -3.31 20.32
C ALA A 512 3.82 -3.56 21.81
N ASP A 513 3.83 -4.84 22.22
CA ASP A 513 4.00 -5.33 23.59
C ASP A 513 3.08 -4.65 24.61
N ARG A 514 1.76 -4.72 24.35
CA ARG A 514 0.72 -4.03 25.12
C ARG A 514 -0.42 -4.95 25.55
N PRO A 515 -0.92 -4.85 26.81
CA PRO A 515 -2.00 -5.69 27.33
C PRO A 515 -3.31 -5.64 26.53
N ASP A 516 -3.66 -4.49 25.94
CA ASP A 516 -4.89 -4.34 25.16
C ASP A 516 -4.85 -4.98 23.77
N ILE A 517 -3.68 -4.96 23.14
CA ILE A 517 -3.46 -5.66 21.88
C ILE A 517 -3.48 -7.17 22.11
N TYR A 518 -2.81 -7.65 23.16
CA TYR A 518 -2.88 -9.05 23.58
C TYR A 518 -4.31 -9.49 23.91
N TRP A 519 -5.09 -8.63 24.57
CA TRP A 519 -6.52 -8.87 24.79
C TRP A 519 -7.27 -9.06 23.47
N GLY A 520 -7.06 -8.17 22.49
CA GLY A 520 -7.74 -8.23 21.20
C GLY A 520 -7.49 -9.56 20.47
N ILE A 521 -6.23 -9.99 20.38
CA ILE A 521 -5.90 -11.27 19.75
C ILE A 521 -6.49 -12.46 20.51
N ARG A 522 -6.58 -12.41 21.85
CA ARG A 522 -7.14 -13.50 22.65
C ARG A 522 -8.67 -13.61 22.57
N ASN A 523 -9.38 -12.49 22.39
CA ASN A 523 -10.84 -12.44 22.56
C ASN A 523 -11.63 -12.25 21.25
N ILE A 524 -11.00 -11.79 20.17
CA ILE A 524 -11.68 -11.59 18.88
C ILE A 524 -11.74 -12.87 18.05
N PHE A 525 -10.73 -13.72 18.18
CA PHE A 525 -10.63 -14.99 17.46
C PHE A 525 -11.31 -16.10 18.26
N GLU A 526 -12.02 -17.01 17.58
CA GLU A 526 -12.65 -18.16 18.24
C GLU A 526 -11.64 -19.18 18.72
N ASN A 527 -10.60 -19.38 17.90
CA ASN A 527 -9.51 -20.29 18.17
C ASN A 527 -8.21 -19.48 18.12
N PRO A 528 -7.96 -18.57 19.08
CA PRO A 528 -6.75 -17.72 19.10
C PRO A 528 -5.45 -18.53 19.11
N ASN A 529 -5.58 -19.82 19.42
CA ASN A 529 -4.50 -20.75 19.65
C ASN A 529 -4.33 -21.80 18.54
N ASP A 530 -5.21 -21.85 17.54
CA ASP A 530 -5.11 -22.80 16.42
C ASP A 530 -4.50 -22.11 15.19
N ASN A 531 -3.22 -21.77 15.22
CA ASN A 531 -2.60 -21.20 14.03
C ASN A 531 -2.23 -22.31 13.04
N ARG A 532 -3.20 -22.75 12.21
CA ARG A 532 -3.12 -23.84 11.21
C ARG A 532 -1.89 -23.82 10.30
N HIS A 533 -1.19 -22.69 10.17
CA HIS A 533 0.04 -22.55 9.38
C HIS A 533 1.30 -22.35 10.24
N HIS A 534 1.17 -21.95 11.51
CA HIS A 534 2.25 -21.55 12.41
C HIS A 534 1.97 -22.00 13.85
N ILE A 535 1.81 -23.30 14.06
CA ILE A 535 1.34 -23.90 15.33
C ILE A 535 2.30 -23.64 16.51
N TRP A 536 3.52 -23.18 16.26
CA TRP A 536 4.46 -22.72 17.30
C TRP A 536 4.18 -21.30 17.82
N LEU A 537 3.54 -20.42 17.03
CA LEU A 537 3.29 -19.03 17.42
C LEU A 537 2.37 -18.89 18.64
N PRO A 538 1.32 -19.72 18.84
CA PRO A 538 0.54 -19.74 20.09
C PRO A 538 1.39 -19.92 21.36
N LEU A 539 2.43 -20.75 21.31
CA LEU A 539 3.37 -20.91 22.44
C LEU A 539 4.14 -19.61 22.72
N ALA A 540 4.63 -18.94 21.67
CA ALA A 540 5.31 -17.66 21.80
C ALA A 540 4.35 -16.59 22.35
N PHE A 541 3.16 -16.48 21.76
CA PHE A 541 2.13 -15.56 22.20
C PHE A 541 1.76 -15.77 23.68
N ARG A 542 1.56 -17.01 24.12
CA ARG A 542 1.30 -17.35 25.53
C ARG A 542 2.42 -16.86 26.44
N TYR A 543 3.68 -17.10 26.06
CA TYR A 543 4.84 -16.66 26.83
C TYR A 543 4.82 -15.14 27.06
N PHE A 544 4.70 -14.35 26.00
CA PHE A 544 4.72 -12.89 26.09
C PHE A 544 3.47 -12.32 26.77
N THR A 545 2.29 -12.92 26.57
CA THR A 545 1.05 -12.45 27.22
C THR A 545 1.09 -12.60 28.75
N LEU A 546 1.77 -13.63 29.27
CA LEU A 546 1.95 -13.81 30.71
C LEU A 546 2.91 -12.77 31.30
N GLU A 547 3.92 -12.34 30.55
CA GLU A 547 4.84 -11.28 30.96
C GLU A 547 4.12 -9.91 31.00
N ALA A 548 3.15 -9.68 30.12
CA ALA A 548 2.39 -8.43 30.05
C ALA A 548 1.37 -8.23 31.19
N GLY A 549 1.00 -9.28 31.93
CA GLY A 549 0.10 -9.19 33.08
C GLY A 549 -1.39 -9.11 32.72
N ALA A 550 -2.16 -8.26 33.42
CA ALA A 550 -3.62 -8.21 33.29
C ALA A 550 -4.06 -7.57 31.97
N LEU A 551 -4.82 -8.33 31.18
CA LEU A 551 -5.33 -7.90 29.86
C LEU A 551 -6.64 -7.11 30.00
N HIS A 552 -6.85 -6.11 29.14
CA HIS A 552 -8.09 -5.31 29.10
C HIS A 552 -8.47 -4.98 27.66
N PRO A 553 -9.76 -4.76 27.33
CA PRO A 553 -10.15 -4.45 25.95
C PRO A 553 -9.52 -3.14 25.44
N PRO A 554 -9.19 -3.05 24.14
CA PRO A 554 -8.83 -1.79 23.50
C PRO A 554 -10.06 -0.89 23.33
N LYS A 555 -9.82 0.37 22.93
CA LYS A 555 -10.89 1.33 22.65
C LYS A 555 -11.83 0.79 21.59
N SER A 556 -13.13 1.03 21.73
CA SER A 556 -14.13 0.61 20.74
C SER A 556 -14.25 1.57 19.56
N TYR A 557 -13.30 2.50 19.39
CA TYR A 557 -13.29 3.47 18.32
C TYR A 557 -11.87 3.88 17.97
N ALA A 558 -11.65 4.26 16.71
CA ALA A 558 -10.37 4.79 16.25
C ALA A 558 -10.54 5.70 15.03
N TRP A 559 -9.58 6.62 14.88
CA TRP A 559 -9.41 7.49 13.73
C TRP A 559 -8.01 7.29 13.18
N TYR A 560 -7.94 6.87 11.91
CA TYR A 560 -6.72 6.66 11.14
C TYR A 560 -6.60 7.78 10.09
N PRO A 561 -5.96 8.91 10.42
CA PRO A 561 -5.85 10.06 9.53
C PRO A 561 -5.11 9.78 8.22
N ASP A 562 -4.20 8.81 8.18
CA ASP A 562 -3.41 8.52 6.99
C ASP A 562 -4.23 7.73 5.95
N LEU A 563 -5.09 6.80 6.40
CA LEU A 563 -6.09 6.10 5.57
C LEU A 563 -7.39 6.89 5.37
N ARG A 564 -7.59 7.98 6.12
CA ARG A 564 -8.90 8.67 6.24
C ARG A 564 -10.01 7.73 6.68
N LEU A 565 -9.73 6.84 7.64
CA LEU A 565 -10.64 5.79 8.10
C LEU A 565 -11.07 6.02 9.56
N VAL A 566 -12.37 6.03 9.80
CA VAL A 566 -12.96 5.94 11.15
C VAL A 566 -13.54 4.55 11.34
N THR A 567 -13.27 3.94 12.48
CA THR A 567 -13.88 2.69 12.92
C THR A 567 -14.54 2.90 14.26
N TRP A 568 -15.73 2.34 14.48
CA TRP A 568 -16.46 2.45 15.73
C TRP A 568 -17.29 1.19 16.01
N ARG A 569 -17.42 0.82 17.28
CA ARG A 569 -18.29 -0.26 17.74
C ARG A 569 -18.87 0.01 19.14
N SER A 570 -20.04 -0.55 19.43
CA SER A 570 -20.71 -0.44 20.74
C SER A 570 -20.04 -1.29 21.83
N GLY A 571 -19.25 -2.28 21.41
CA GLY A 571 -18.54 -3.22 22.27
C GLY A 571 -17.83 -4.29 21.44
N TRP A 572 -17.17 -5.24 22.12
CA TRP A 572 -16.36 -6.29 21.50
C TRP A 572 -17.07 -7.65 21.33
N ASN A 573 -18.37 -7.74 21.63
CA ASN A 573 -19.14 -8.96 21.46
C ASN A 573 -19.53 -9.16 19.99
N GLN A 574 -18.86 -10.11 19.34
CA GLN A 574 -19.03 -10.44 17.93
C GLN A 574 -20.44 -10.88 17.54
N ALA A 575 -21.29 -11.29 18.48
CA ALA A 575 -22.62 -11.83 18.21
C ALA A 575 -23.75 -10.79 18.27
N LYS A 576 -23.54 -9.62 18.89
CA LYS A 576 -24.65 -8.67 19.13
C LYS A 576 -24.31 -7.19 19.01
N ASP A 577 -23.03 -6.83 19.15
CA ASP A 577 -22.64 -5.42 19.11
C ASP A 577 -22.79 -4.84 17.72
N VAL A 578 -23.07 -3.53 17.66
CA VAL A 578 -23.14 -2.75 16.44
C VAL A 578 -21.75 -2.19 16.15
N GLY A 579 -21.36 -2.20 14.89
CA GLY A 579 -20.11 -1.61 14.44
C GLY A 579 -20.25 -0.96 13.08
N LEU A 580 -19.42 0.03 12.83
CA LEU A 580 -19.35 0.72 11.55
C LEU A 580 -17.93 1.15 11.24
N TRP A 581 -17.69 1.36 9.96
CA TRP A 581 -16.52 2.07 9.49
C TRP A 581 -16.90 3.05 8.40
N ILE A 582 -16.15 4.15 8.33
CA ILE A 582 -16.36 5.25 7.40
C ILE A 582 -15.03 5.61 6.77
N LYS A 583 -14.98 5.77 5.45
CA LYS A 583 -13.76 6.08 4.73
C LYS A 583 -13.89 7.30 3.83
N GLY A 584 -12.90 8.17 3.89
CA GLY A 584 -12.64 9.20 2.89
C GLY A 584 -11.76 8.67 1.77
N GLY A 585 -10.71 9.41 1.42
CA GLY A 585 -9.73 9.02 0.40
C GLY A 585 -8.38 9.64 0.71
N SER A 586 -7.33 8.83 0.64
CA SER A 586 -5.96 9.29 0.86
C SER A 586 -5.19 9.33 -0.46
N LEU A 587 -4.20 10.22 -0.54
CA LEU A 587 -3.19 10.17 -1.61
C LEU A 587 -2.15 9.06 -1.39
N LEU A 588 -2.13 8.46 -0.19
CA LEU A 588 -1.27 7.33 0.14
C LEU A 588 -1.89 5.98 -0.22
N ASP A 589 -3.20 5.96 -0.50
CA ASP A 589 -3.96 4.74 -0.81
C ASP A 589 -3.30 3.97 -1.98
N GLY A 590 -3.04 2.68 -1.76
CA GLY A 590 -2.65 1.69 -2.77
C GLY A 590 -3.74 0.63 -2.89
N HIS A 591 -4.01 0.09 -4.08
CA HIS A 591 -5.05 -0.94 -4.27
C HIS A 591 -6.46 -0.53 -3.79
N SER A 592 -6.73 0.78 -3.77
CA SER A 592 -8.00 1.34 -3.31
C SER A 592 -9.09 1.27 -4.37
N HIS A 593 -10.33 1.14 -3.90
CA HIS A 593 -11.50 1.22 -4.77
C HIS A 593 -11.95 2.68 -4.99
N ARG A 594 -13.17 2.85 -5.50
CA ARG A 594 -13.84 4.15 -5.68
C ARG A 594 -14.82 4.40 -4.56
N ASP A 595 -14.37 4.18 -3.34
CA ASP A 595 -15.14 4.11 -2.10
C ASP A 595 -15.15 5.43 -1.29
N GLN A 596 -14.70 6.53 -1.88
CA GLN A 596 -14.50 7.76 -1.11
C GLN A 596 -15.84 8.33 -0.66
N GLY A 597 -16.07 8.34 0.65
CA GLY A 597 -17.36 8.64 1.28
C GLY A 597 -18.10 7.41 1.82
N GLN A 598 -17.53 6.21 1.71
CA GLN A 598 -18.13 4.94 2.12
C GLN A 598 -18.49 4.92 3.60
N ILE A 599 -19.60 4.24 3.89
CA ILE A 599 -19.98 3.79 5.23
C ILE A 599 -20.43 2.34 5.15
N SER A 600 -19.99 1.50 6.08
CA SER A 600 -20.51 0.15 6.28
C SER A 600 -20.96 -0.01 7.72
N VAL A 601 -21.98 -0.84 7.95
CA VAL A 601 -22.67 -1.03 9.23
C VAL A 601 -22.97 -2.52 9.43
N TYR A 602 -22.67 -3.02 10.62
CA TYR A 602 -22.78 -4.42 11.01
C TYR A 602 -23.43 -4.53 12.38
N ARG A 603 -24.16 -5.62 12.62
CA ARG A 603 -24.64 -6.00 13.95
C ARG A 603 -24.54 -7.49 14.13
N GLY A 604 -23.66 -7.93 15.03
CA GLY A 604 -23.37 -9.35 15.14
C GLY A 604 -22.98 -9.93 13.79
N ASP A 605 -23.54 -11.08 13.42
CA ASP A 605 -23.36 -11.72 12.10
C ASP A 605 -24.17 -11.09 10.96
N GLU A 606 -25.06 -10.12 11.24
CA GLU A 606 -25.86 -9.43 10.25
C GLU A 606 -25.08 -8.24 9.65
N ALA A 607 -24.86 -8.27 8.33
CA ALA A 607 -24.36 -7.13 7.58
C ALA A 607 -25.56 -6.26 7.13
N ILE A 608 -25.49 -4.95 7.38
CA ILE A 608 -26.62 -4.02 7.22
C ILE A 608 -26.37 -3.02 6.09
N LEU A 609 -25.20 -2.39 6.11
CA LEU A 609 -24.65 -1.66 4.98
C LEU A 609 -23.26 -2.21 4.71
N ILE A 610 -22.95 -2.62 3.50
CA ILE A 610 -21.67 -3.25 3.19
C ILE A 610 -20.91 -2.48 2.11
N ASP A 611 -19.59 -2.61 2.12
CA ASP A 611 -18.87 -2.49 0.87
C ASP A 611 -19.19 -3.73 0.03
N SER A 612 -19.33 -3.58 -1.29
CA SER A 612 -19.58 -4.76 -2.14
C SER A 612 -18.42 -5.76 -2.09
N GLY A 613 -17.23 -5.34 -1.64
CA GLY A 613 -16.09 -6.19 -1.33
C GLY A 613 -15.36 -6.69 -2.57
N ALA A 614 -14.10 -7.09 -2.38
CA ALA A 614 -13.23 -7.57 -3.46
C ALA A 614 -12.43 -8.82 -3.04
N VAL A 615 -13.13 -9.93 -2.74
CA VAL A 615 -12.53 -11.22 -2.29
C VAL A 615 -11.38 -11.68 -3.15
N SER A 616 -11.49 -11.52 -4.46
CA SER A 616 -10.46 -12.00 -5.37
C SER A 616 -10.69 -11.44 -6.76
N TYR A 617 -9.62 -11.08 -7.42
CA TYR A 617 -9.65 -10.72 -8.85
C TYR A 617 -10.13 -11.82 -9.78
N SER A 618 -10.24 -13.05 -9.30
CA SER A 618 -10.88 -14.13 -10.06
C SER A 618 -12.39 -13.92 -10.23
N MET A 619 -13.00 -13.01 -9.48
CA MET A 619 -14.39 -12.61 -9.67
C MET A 619 -14.45 -11.59 -10.81
N GLY A 620 -15.08 -11.97 -11.93
CA GLY A 620 -15.13 -11.15 -13.14
C GLY A 620 -15.77 -9.76 -12.99
N ASN A 621 -16.46 -9.50 -11.86
CA ASN A 621 -17.13 -8.23 -11.58
C ASN A 621 -16.31 -7.26 -10.71
N VAL A 622 -15.13 -7.64 -10.21
CA VAL A 622 -14.39 -6.80 -9.24
C VAL A 622 -13.99 -5.46 -9.85
N LEU A 623 -13.24 -5.46 -10.96
CA LEU A 623 -12.74 -4.22 -11.55
C LEU A 623 -13.82 -3.37 -12.24
N ASP A 624 -14.86 -4.02 -12.75
CA ASP A 624 -15.90 -3.35 -13.56
C ASP A 624 -17.13 -2.94 -12.77
N LYS A 625 -17.35 -3.48 -11.57
CA LYS A 625 -18.49 -3.15 -10.72
C LYS A 625 -18.09 -2.86 -9.28
N MET A 626 -17.49 -3.82 -8.59
CA MET A 626 -17.32 -3.75 -7.12
C MET A 626 -16.32 -2.68 -6.70
N SER A 627 -15.19 -2.54 -7.40
CA SER A 627 -14.18 -1.52 -7.13
C SER A 627 -14.53 -0.14 -7.72
N ARG A 628 -15.64 -0.02 -8.45
CA ARG A 628 -16.15 1.24 -9.00
C ARG A 628 -17.13 1.88 -8.02
N ALA A 629 -17.47 3.15 -8.24
CA ALA A 629 -18.40 3.88 -7.37
C ALA A 629 -19.72 3.13 -7.12
N ALA A 630 -20.18 2.35 -8.11
CA ALA A 630 -21.38 1.52 -8.03
C ALA A 630 -21.33 0.43 -6.93
N GLY A 631 -20.13 -0.03 -6.54
CA GLY A 631 -19.93 -1.03 -5.49
C GLY A 631 -19.95 -0.48 -4.06
N HIS A 632 -20.21 0.83 -3.88
CA HIS A 632 -20.05 1.50 -2.60
C HIS A 632 -21.29 2.35 -2.23
N ASN A 633 -21.48 2.56 -0.93
CA ASN A 633 -22.55 3.32 -0.27
C ASN A 633 -22.39 4.85 -0.44
N ILE A 634 -22.17 5.33 -1.66
CA ILE A 634 -21.69 6.70 -1.91
C ILE A 634 -22.46 7.43 -3.02
N LEU A 635 -22.10 8.70 -3.22
CA LEU A 635 -22.52 9.52 -4.35
C LEU A 635 -22.08 8.90 -5.69
N GLN A 636 -22.99 8.70 -6.64
CA GLN A 636 -22.72 7.99 -7.89
C GLN A 636 -22.30 8.87 -9.09
N PRO A 637 -22.85 10.08 -9.30
CA PRO A 637 -22.59 10.85 -10.52
C PRO A 637 -21.13 11.26 -10.68
N PHE A 638 -20.59 11.08 -11.89
CA PHE A 638 -19.29 11.60 -12.34
C PHE A 638 -18.08 11.14 -11.52
N PRO A 639 -17.91 9.84 -11.22
CA PRO A 639 -16.76 9.35 -10.47
C PRO A 639 -15.45 9.67 -11.19
N VAL A 640 -14.38 9.91 -10.43
CA VAL A 640 -13.03 9.92 -11.00
C VAL A 640 -12.66 8.50 -11.42
N ASP A 641 -12.29 8.31 -12.68
CA ASP A 641 -11.87 7.02 -13.22
C ASP A 641 -10.36 6.99 -13.54
N PRO A 642 -9.76 5.79 -13.68
CA PRO A 642 -10.31 4.47 -13.28
C PRO A 642 -10.19 4.26 -11.75
N PRO A 643 -10.78 3.21 -11.16
CA PRO A 643 -10.44 2.75 -9.81
C PRO A 643 -8.91 2.61 -9.57
N GLY A 644 -8.47 2.71 -8.32
CA GLY A 644 -7.03 2.60 -7.97
C GLY A 644 -6.20 3.88 -8.14
N LYS A 645 -6.72 4.95 -8.76
CA LYS A 645 -6.06 6.27 -8.72
C LYS A 645 -6.36 6.96 -7.36
N PRO A 646 -5.36 7.28 -6.53
CA PRO A 646 -5.59 7.93 -5.24
C PRO A 646 -6.24 9.31 -5.40
N VAL A 647 -7.13 9.69 -4.49
CA VAL A 647 -7.78 11.00 -4.46
C VAL A 647 -7.88 11.49 -3.02
N ASP A 648 -7.59 12.77 -2.78
CA ASP A 648 -7.70 13.35 -1.44
C ASP A 648 -9.14 13.73 -1.13
N VAL A 649 -9.76 12.96 -0.24
CA VAL A 649 -11.13 13.17 0.26
C VAL A 649 -11.05 13.22 1.79
N PRO A 650 -10.85 14.42 2.37
CA PRO A 650 -10.58 14.55 3.79
C PRO A 650 -11.81 14.24 4.62
N VAL A 651 -11.58 13.65 5.79
CA VAL A 651 -12.58 13.39 6.83
C VAL A 651 -12.24 14.25 8.04
N LYS A 652 -13.21 15.03 8.49
CA LYS A 652 -13.15 15.76 9.75
C LYS A 652 -13.95 14.98 10.79
N VAL A 653 -13.27 14.46 11.80
CA VAL A 653 -13.92 13.89 12.99
C VAL A 653 -14.43 15.03 13.87
N VAL A 654 -15.74 15.14 14.02
CA VAL A 654 -16.40 16.19 14.83
C VAL A 654 -16.50 15.74 16.29
N SER A 655 -16.89 14.49 16.52
CA SER A 655 -16.89 13.82 17.82
C SER A 655 -16.66 12.32 17.63
N LEU A 656 -16.01 11.67 18.60
CA LEU A 656 -15.79 10.22 18.59
C LEU A 656 -15.50 9.73 20.01
N ASP A 657 -16.39 8.89 20.54
CA ASP A 657 -16.25 8.25 21.85
C ASP A 657 -16.92 6.86 21.86
N GLU A 658 -16.94 6.16 22.99
CA GLU A 658 -17.53 4.83 23.11
C GLU A 658 -19.06 4.77 22.96
N ASN A 659 -19.76 5.90 23.01
CA ASN A 659 -21.22 5.97 22.93
C ASN A 659 -21.72 6.49 21.58
N SER A 660 -20.92 7.27 20.85
CA SER A 660 -21.35 7.96 19.65
C SER A 660 -20.18 8.48 18.80
N GLY A 661 -20.51 8.99 17.62
CA GLY A 661 -19.57 9.77 16.84
C GLY A 661 -20.24 10.56 15.74
N SER A 662 -19.50 11.53 15.20
CA SER A 662 -19.90 12.30 14.04
C SER A 662 -18.70 12.71 13.20
N VAL A 663 -18.84 12.61 11.88
CA VAL A 663 -17.82 12.99 10.91
C VAL A 663 -18.42 13.82 9.78
N GLU A 664 -17.57 14.63 9.16
CA GLU A 664 -17.86 15.36 7.93
C GLU A 664 -16.82 14.98 6.87
N ILE A 665 -17.27 14.60 5.68
CA ILE A 665 -16.44 14.22 4.54
C ILE A 665 -16.60 15.27 3.45
N ASN A 666 -15.48 15.78 2.93
CA ASN A 666 -15.48 16.64 1.76
C ASN A 666 -15.11 15.83 0.52
N GLY A 667 -16.14 15.37 -0.19
CA GLY A 667 -16.00 14.48 -1.35
C GLY A 667 -15.74 15.17 -2.68
N LYS A 668 -15.50 16.49 -2.71
CA LYS A 668 -15.35 17.27 -3.95
C LYS A 668 -14.40 16.62 -4.96
N ASN A 669 -13.19 16.26 -4.52
CA ASN A 669 -12.14 15.74 -5.40
C ASN A 669 -12.39 14.33 -5.91
N SER A 670 -13.42 13.65 -5.42
CA SER A 670 -13.76 12.30 -5.87
C SER A 670 -14.55 12.29 -7.18
N ARG A 671 -15.01 13.45 -7.68
CA ARG A 671 -15.92 13.58 -8.85
C ARG A 671 -15.49 14.68 -9.84
N MET A 672 -15.56 14.41 -11.14
CA MET A 672 -15.04 15.28 -12.22
C MET A 672 -15.80 16.60 -12.45
N PHE A 673 -17.06 16.71 -12.02
CA PHE A 673 -17.91 17.90 -12.21
C PHE A 673 -18.54 18.41 -10.91
N CYS A 674 -17.96 18.04 -9.77
CA CYS A 674 -18.50 18.39 -8.46
C CYS A 674 -17.86 19.68 -7.95
N ASP A 675 -18.68 20.71 -7.74
CA ASP A 675 -18.24 21.95 -7.08
C ASP A 675 -18.13 21.74 -5.58
N ARG A 676 -19.05 20.95 -5.04
CA ARG A 676 -19.19 20.68 -3.60
C ARG A 676 -19.89 19.35 -3.39
N TRP A 677 -19.34 18.52 -2.53
CA TRP A 677 -20.07 17.42 -1.90
C TRP A 677 -19.63 17.31 -0.45
N ILE A 678 -20.55 17.61 0.47
CA ILE A 678 -20.35 17.48 1.91
C ILE A 678 -21.27 16.38 2.40
N ARG A 679 -20.67 15.34 2.99
CA ARG A 679 -21.38 14.23 3.64
C ARG A 679 -21.15 14.30 5.13
N LYS A 680 -22.22 14.38 5.91
CA LYS A 680 -22.19 14.35 7.37
C LYS A 680 -22.78 13.04 7.85
N ILE A 681 -22.04 12.35 8.70
CA ILE A 681 -22.49 11.08 9.27
C ILE A 681 -22.46 11.22 10.79
N SER A 682 -23.53 10.82 11.47
CA SER A 682 -23.57 10.75 12.92
C SER A 682 -24.24 9.45 13.37
N TRP A 683 -23.76 8.87 14.46
CA TRP A 683 -24.29 7.62 15.00
C TRP A 683 -24.27 7.61 16.52
N ASN A 684 -25.01 6.68 17.10
CA ASN A 684 -25.03 6.41 18.53
C ASN A 684 -25.01 4.90 18.83
N LYS A 685 -24.82 4.56 20.10
CA LYS A 685 -24.73 3.16 20.55
C LYS A 685 -26.00 2.34 20.45
N ILE A 686 -27.16 2.98 20.27
CA ILE A 686 -28.43 2.26 20.11
C ILE A 686 -28.68 1.89 18.63
N GLY A 687 -27.80 2.28 17.72
CA GLY A 687 -27.88 1.90 16.31
C GLY A 687 -28.62 2.91 15.42
N ASP A 688 -28.86 4.14 15.88
CA ASP A 688 -29.35 5.20 15.01
C ASP A 688 -28.17 5.82 14.25
N ILE A 689 -28.30 5.88 12.93
CA ILE A 689 -27.29 6.43 12.03
C ILE A 689 -27.98 7.42 11.09
N ILE A 690 -27.42 8.63 10.99
CA ILE A 690 -27.89 9.69 10.09
C ILE A 690 -26.78 9.99 9.09
N ILE A 691 -27.10 9.94 7.80
CA ILE A 691 -26.22 10.28 6.68
C ILE A 691 -26.89 11.45 5.96
N ALA A 692 -26.28 12.64 6.01
CA ALA A 692 -26.78 13.84 5.37
C ALA A 692 -25.80 14.31 4.30
N ASP A 693 -26.26 14.38 3.06
CA ASP A 693 -25.49 14.74 1.89
C ASP A 693 -25.98 16.08 1.31
N GLU A 694 -25.05 16.97 1.00
CA GLU A 694 -25.28 18.19 0.20
C GLU A 694 -24.28 18.20 -0.95
N ALA A 695 -24.78 18.14 -2.20
CA ALA A 695 -23.95 18.14 -3.39
C ALA A 695 -24.39 19.20 -4.42
N ALA A 696 -23.41 19.75 -5.13
CA ALA A 696 -23.58 20.69 -6.24
C ALA A 696 -22.59 20.36 -7.37
N PHE A 697 -23.05 20.52 -8.60
CA PHE A 697 -22.33 20.15 -9.81
C PHE A 697 -22.35 21.27 -10.84
N THR A 698 -21.26 21.41 -11.60
CA THR A 698 -21.20 22.31 -12.75
C THR A 698 -21.99 21.78 -13.95
N LYS A 699 -22.35 20.49 -13.92
CA LYS A 699 -23.13 19.80 -14.94
C LYS A 699 -24.35 19.14 -14.28
N SER A 700 -25.54 19.36 -14.84
CA SER A 700 -26.76 18.68 -14.38
C SER A 700 -26.61 17.16 -14.50
N VAL A 701 -26.97 16.47 -13.42
CA VAL A 701 -27.15 15.01 -13.39
C VAL A 701 -28.46 14.66 -14.10
N ASP A 702 -28.46 13.61 -14.93
CA ASP A 702 -29.68 13.14 -15.60
C ASP A 702 -30.62 12.46 -14.58
N LYS A 703 -31.93 12.52 -14.80
CA LYS A 703 -32.91 11.83 -13.95
C LYS A 703 -32.74 10.30 -13.95
N LYS A 704 -32.11 9.74 -14.99
CA LYS A 704 -31.82 8.30 -15.10
C LYS A 704 -30.60 7.88 -14.29
N ASP A 705 -29.71 8.81 -13.97
CA ASP A 705 -28.49 8.51 -13.25
C ASP A 705 -28.77 8.42 -11.74
N PRO A 706 -28.32 7.36 -11.05
CA PRO A 706 -28.38 7.29 -9.60
C PRO A 706 -27.72 8.50 -8.95
N TRP A 707 -28.33 9.03 -7.89
CA TRP A 707 -27.65 9.95 -6.98
C TRP A 707 -26.82 9.17 -5.97
N PHE A 708 -27.44 8.18 -5.32
CA PHE A 708 -26.79 7.35 -4.31
C PHE A 708 -27.17 5.89 -4.51
N ILE A 709 -26.22 5.01 -4.23
CA ILE A 709 -26.46 3.58 -4.08
C ILE A 709 -26.16 3.22 -2.62
N TYR A 710 -26.96 2.32 -2.04
CA TYR A 710 -26.71 1.71 -0.74
C TYR A 710 -26.80 0.18 -0.84
N HIS A 711 -25.75 -0.51 -0.44
CA HIS A 711 -25.58 -1.97 -0.46
C HIS A 711 -26.01 -2.55 0.88
N THR A 712 -27.10 -3.33 0.89
CA THR A 712 -27.76 -3.72 2.15
C THR A 712 -27.22 -5.01 2.78
N GLY A 713 -26.39 -5.77 2.05
CA GLY A 713 -26.02 -7.15 2.40
C GLY A 713 -27.18 -8.15 2.34
N SER A 714 -28.42 -7.70 2.08
CA SER A 714 -29.60 -8.54 2.12
C SER A 714 -29.74 -9.38 0.87
N VAL A 715 -29.82 -10.69 1.03
CA VAL A 715 -30.22 -11.62 -0.04
C VAL A 715 -31.75 -11.68 -0.24
N LYS A 716 -32.50 -11.04 0.66
CA LYS A 716 -33.96 -10.94 0.59
C LYS A 716 -34.35 -9.59 0.00
N GLN A 717 -35.39 -9.61 -0.81
CA GLN A 717 -35.96 -8.41 -1.44
C GLN A 717 -36.36 -7.38 -0.38
N LEU A 718 -36.13 -6.11 -0.69
CA LEU A 718 -36.40 -4.99 0.20
C LEU A 718 -37.87 -4.57 0.09
N ASP A 719 -38.48 -4.18 1.21
CA ASP A 719 -39.79 -3.55 1.23
C ASP A 719 -39.64 -2.03 1.07
N ILE A 720 -40.18 -1.47 -0.01
CA ILE A 720 -40.08 -0.04 -0.35
C ILE A 720 -41.46 0.60 -0.19
N LYS A 721 -41.58 1.50 0.79
CA LYS A 721 -42.80 2.24 1.09
C LYS A 721 -42.61 3.72 0.80
N LYS A 722 -43.19 4.17 -0.31
CA LYS A 722 -43.25 5.60 -0.63
C LYS A 722 -44.21 6.31 0.33
N MET A 723 -43.71 7.29 1.06
CA MET A 723 -44.51 8.09 2.01
C MET A 723 -45.06 9.34 1.33
N ASN A 724 -44.22 10.04 0.55
CA ASN A 724 -44.59 11.11 -0.37
C ASN A 724 -43.52 11.23 -1.47
N ASP A 725 -43.59 12.25 -2.34
CA ASP A 725 -42.64 12.40 -3.45
C ASP A 725 -41.20 12.70 -3.03
N ARG A 726 -40.97 13.14 -1.80
CA ARG A 726 -39.65 13.51 -1.25
C ARG A 726 -39.19 12.62 -0.11
N LYS A 727 -39.99 11.61 0.23
CA LYS A 727 -39.75 10.73 1.38
C LYS A 727 -40.16 9.30 1.10
N THR A 728 -39.21 8.40 1.28
CA THR A 728 -39.41 6.95 1.09
C THR A 728 -38.75 6.20 2.23
N GLU A 729 -39.43 5.16 2.72
CA GLU A 729 -38.90 4.21 3.68
C GLU A 729 -38.57 2.90 2.98
N VAL A 730 -37.43 2.32 3.32
CA VAL A 730 -37.02 0.99 2.87
C VAL A 730 -36.74 0.14 4.11
N SER A 731 -37.24 -1.10 4.13
CA SER A 731 -36.99 -2.04 5.23
C SER A 731 -36.56 -3.41 4.73
N TRP A 732 -35.66 -4.04 5.48
CA TRP A 732 -35.19 -5.40 5.23
C TRP A 732 -34.74 -6.04 6.54
N ASN A 733 -34.99 -7.35 6.69
CA ASN A 733 -34.82 -8.05 7.96
C ASN A 733 -35.52 -7.29 9.11
N ARG A 734 -34.74 -6.70 10.02
CA ARG A 734 -35.23 -5.87 11.13
C ARG A 734 -34.82 -4.39 10.98
N ASN A 735 -34.14 -4.03 9.90
CA ASN A 735 -33.58 -2.71 9.68
C ASN A 735 -34.56 -1.81 8.92
N ARG A 736 -34.47 -0.51 9.17
CA ARG A 736 -35.29 0.50 8.50
C ARG A 736 -34.43 1.68 8.10
N MET A 737 -34.48 2.07 6.83
CA MET A 737 -33.80 3.24 6.30
C MET A 737 -34.80 4.20 5.67
N THR A 738 -34.86 5.43 6.15
CA THR A 738 -35.73 6.49 5.60
C THR A 738 -34.91 7.50 4.84
N PHE A 739 -35.30 7.80 3.61
CA PHE A 739 -34.71 8.82 2.76
C PHE A 739 -35.62 10.04 2.71
N GLU A 740 -35.06 11.22 2.91
CA GLU A 740 -35.75 12.51 2.84
C GLU A 740 -34.92 13.50 2.01
N SER A 741 -35.55 14.15 1.04
CA SER A 741 -34.87 15.00 0.05
C SER A 741 -35.51 16.39 -0.07
N ASP A 742 -34.73 17.38 -0.48
CA ASP A 742 -35.25 18.70 -0.86
C ASP A 742 -36.00 18.69 -2.20
N ARG A 743 -35.93 17.58 -2.93
CA ARG A 743 -36.51 17.36 -4.25
C ARG A 743 -37.28 16.05 -4.33
N ASP A 744 -38.05 15.92 -5.40
CA ASP A 744 -38.78 14.69 -5.68
C ASP A 744 -37.80 13.59 -6.09
N ILE A 745 -37.89 12.46 -5.40
CA ILE A 745 -37.02 11.31 -5.55
C ILE A 745 -37.79 10.07 -5.98
N GLU A 746 -37.04 9.14 -6.56
CA GLU A 746 -37.45 7.78 -6.80
C GLU A 746 -36.45 6.87 -6.07
N VAL A 747 -36.99 5.84 -5.40
CA VAL A 747 -36.17 4.83 -4.73
C VAL A 747 -36.52 3.49 -5.34
N ALA A 748 -35.51 2.86 -5.94
CA ALA A 748 -35.59 1.57 -6.59
C ALA A 748 -34.67 0.57 -5.88
N GLN A 749 -34.77 -0.69 -6.30
CA GLN A 749 -33.86 -1.75 -5.88
C GLN A 749 -33.47 -2.62 -7.06
N GLU A 750 -32.26 -3.17 -7.01
CA GLU A 750 -31.79 -4.16 -7.96
C GLU A 750 -30.87 -5.19 -7.27
N LEU A 751 -30.62 -6.30 -7.96
CA LEU A 751 -29.62 -7.26 -7.53
C LEU A 751 -28.22 -6.78 -7.93
N PHE A 752 -27.29 -6.87 -7.00
CA PHE A 752 -25.88 -6.52 -7.20
C PHE A 752 -24.97 -7.63 -6.67
N PRO A 753 -23.89 -7.98 -7.38
CA PRO A 753 -22.97 -9.00 -6.90
C PRO A 753 -22.19 -8.51 -5.68
N GLN A 754 -21.98 -9.37 -4.69
CA GLN A 754 -21.21 -9.04 -3.49
C GLN A 754 -20.16 -10.10 -3.16
N GLY A 755 -19.09 -9.64 -2.53
CA GLY A 755 -17.90 -10.38 -2.15
C GLY A 755 -17.68 -10.44 -0.64
N MET A 756 -18.72 -10.34 0.20
CA MET A 756 -18.52 -10.57 1.64
C MET A 756 -18.34 -12.05 1.97
N ASP A 757 -18.86 -12.93 1.12
CA ASP A 757 -18.75 -14.37 1.24
C ASP A 757 -17.78 -14.95 0.19
N LEU A 758 -17.14 -16.08 0.53
CA LEU A 758 -16.21 -16.80 -0.36
C LEU A 758 -16.86 -17.34 -1.65
N LYS A 759 -18.20 -17.32 -1.72
CA LYS A 759 -18.96 -17.63 -2.92
C LYS A 759 -19.67 -16.35 -3.36
N PRO A 760 -19.66 -16.00 -4.67
CA PRO A 760 -20.44 -14.88 -5.15
C PRO A 760 -21.91 -15.09 -4.78
N VAL A 761 -22.49 -14.12 -4.09
CA VAL A 761 -23.92 -14.04 -3.82
C VAL A 761 -24.41 -12.71 -4.38
N GLU A 762 -25.67 -12.63 -4.74
CA GLU A 762 -26.30 -11.36 -5.07
C GLU A 762 -26.98 -10.80 -3.83
N GLN A 763 -26.87 -9.50 -3.63
CA GLN A 763 -27.59 -8.73 -2.63
C GLN A 763 -28.55 -7.75 -3.30
N TRP A 764 -29.57 -7.34 -2.57
CA TRP A 764 -30.39 -6.21 -2.97
C TRP A 764 -29.73 -4.89 -2.57
N ILE A 765 -29.63 -3.97 -3.52
CA ILE A 765 -29.15 -2.60 -3.29
C ILE A 765 -30.31 -1.62 -3.40
N ILE A 766 -30.17 -0.48 -2.75
CA ILE A 766 -31.10 0.65 -2.83
C ILE A 766 -30.51 1.68 -3.78
N ILE A 767 -31.28 2.08 -4.78
CA ILE A 767 -30.91 3.14 -5.73
C ILE A 767 -31.80 4.34 -5.46
N VAL A 768 -31.20 5.49 -5.14
CA VAL A 768 -31.91 6.76 -4.97
C VAL A 768 -31.58 7.67 -6.14
N SER A 769 -32.61 8.12 -6.87
CA SER A 769 -32.49 9.03 -8.02
C SER A 769 -33.46 10.19 -7.89
N SER A 770 -33.26 11.26 -8.65
CA SER A 770 -34.28 12.32 -8.78
C SER A 770 -35.19 12.08 -9.98
N LYS A 771 -36.45 12.49 -9.83
CA LYS A 771 -37.42 12.46 -10.94
C LYS A 771 -37.14 13.49 -12.03
N SER A 772 -36.23 14.42 -11.78
CA SER A 772 -35.85 15.52 -12.69
C SER A 772 -34.34 15.69 -12.71
N GLY A 773 -33.81 16.24 -13.80
CA GLY A 773 -32.41 16.64 -13.83
C GLY A 773 -32.10 17.67 -12.73
N ALA A 774 -30.91 17.56 -12.13
CA ALA A 774 -30.50 18.45 -11.06
C ALA A 774 -28.99 18.71 -11.07
N ASP A 775 -28.63 19.96 -10.81
CA ASP A 775 -27.28 20.45 -10.55
C ASP A 775 -26.96 20.54 -9.05
N ARG A 776 -27.96 20.40 -8.18
CA ARG A 776 -27.82 20.42 -6.72
C ARG A 776 -28.80 19.46 -6.05
N MET A 777 -28.40 18.93 -4.89
CA MET A 777 -29.25 18.05 -4.10
C MET A 777 -28.94 18.09 -2.60
N LYS A 778 -29.97 17.84 -1.80
CA LYS A 778 -29.86 17.51 -0.38
C LYS A 778 -30.60 16.21 -0.09
N LEU A 779 -29.92 15.23 0.47
CA LEU A 779 -30.50 13.95 0.87
C LEU A 779 -30.12 13.65 2.31
N THR A 780 -31.10 13.31 3.14
CA THR A 780 -30.88 12.74 4.47
C THR A 780 -31.38 11.31 4.49
N ALA A 781 -30.50 10.36 4.74
CA ALA A 781 -30.84 8.98 5.04
C ALA A 781 -30.72 8.72 6.55
N LYS A 782 -31.76 8.13 7.15
CA LYS A 782 -31.78 7.73 8.57
C LYS A 782 -31.92 6.22 8.63
N LEU A 783 -30.88 5.54 9.08
CA LEU A 783 -30.86 4.10 9.33
C LEU A 783 -31.08 3.85 10.81
N ALA A 784 -32.13 3.10 11.14
CA ALA A 784 -32.34 2.54 12.46
C ALA A 784 -31.99 1.05 12.39
N VAL A 785 -30.89 0.68 13.03
CA VAL A 785 -30.54 -0.71 13.27
C VAL A 785 -31.41 -1.19 14.43
N ALA A 786 -32.25 -2.20 14.21
CA ALA A 786 -33.07 -2.71 15.30
C ALA A 786 -32.20 -3.12 16.49
N GLY A 787 -32.69 -2.89 17.71
CA GLY A 787 -32.18 -3.53 18.93
C GLY A 787 -32.67 -4.98 19.04
N ASP A 788 -32.26 -5.68 20.10
CA ASP A 788 -32.89 -6.97 20.48
C ASP A 788 -34.21 -6.71 21.23
#